data_AF-A0A2U8GVK4-F1
#
_entry.id   AF-A0A2U8GVK4-F1
#
_cell.length_a   1.000
_cell.length_b   1.000
_cell.length_c   1.000
_cell.angle_alpha   90.00
_cell.angle_beta   90.00
_cell.angle_gamma   90.00
#
_symmetry.space_group_name_H-M   'P 1'
#
loop_
_entity.id
_entity.type
_entity.pdbx_description
1 polymer ?
#
loop_
_entity_poly.entity_id
_entity_poly.type
_entity_poly.pdbx_seq_one_letter_code
_entity_poly.pdbx_strand_id
1 'polypeptide(L)'
;MLTALALIGLTALLAPWLGRVLGTRAGWLLALAPLYGFGWLLSQIASVSSGNSVLASVAWIPALDVALSFRLDGLSMLFGLLVTGIGTLIVLYAGSYLSDHHHLGRFYAFLLVFMAAMLGLVLADDLIAMFVFWELTSVSSYLLISFQHERAASRRAALQALLITGGGGLALLAGLILLGLAGDAWQFSALSAAAIEGHAFYPAILVLVLLGCFTKSAQVPFHLWLPNAMEAPTPVSAYLHSATMVKAGVYLLARLNPVMGGEDGWGTILVVVGAATSLVGAVLALRQTDLKRILAYTTVTVLGQLTMLIGTNTTYGLQAFAIYLLAHSLYKGALFMAVGAVDHATGTRELGRLGGLIRFMPLTGAAVALAAFSNAGLPPFFGFIAKEFKYTGLIEMGPLGWASTAVMIVSNALLLAAAGLVFIRTFLGRQGAYPRAPHEVSLLMWLGPMLLAIGGFLLGAFNGIAEVWLIDSAVQAVARDAVPVKLYLWGGTTPAVVASVITVCLGAFIYLQRRMVRHWLARWRRVWLISGDLLWDRLLKRIFIVAGKVADRFQHGSLRQHIALLALVTAVFALLGTVLASDHGARLPATSELSWLATAGCVLAVLGAAGAAAMRDRIALITALGASGLGIGLFFLAVGAPDVAITQIMVETLTVIFLALVLNGLPAVQIIGWRNSRRRRLHLIVAAGFGIAVTLIILTAIGQPLPGGLADWYLANSLPGGHGANVVNVILVDFRAFDTLGEILVVALAALAAALLLRPDKDVQRGGDEGNPEFGSVMLRQGLRPLAGLLLLISLVLLWRGHNLPGGGFIGGLVAVCAAVLLALGYGVGGTRRLLHVQPSVITGSGLALAAGAGLFGLADGRPFLASAWLFPGGLPLGSPLLFDVGVFLTVFGAVTHMLFRLMEKEV
;
A
#
# COMPACT_ATOMS: atom_id res chain seq x y z
N MET A 1 8.11 9.43 31.65
CA MET A 1 8.10 8.75 30.33
C MET A 1 7.42 9.61 29.27
N LEU A 2 6.10 9.79 29.34
CA LEU A 2 5.31 10.56 28.35
C LEU A 2 5.83 11.99 28.15
N THR A 3 6.24 12.66 29.24
CA THR A 3 6.83 14.01 29.18
C THR A 3 8.11 14.06 28.34
N ALA A 4 9.01 13.08 28.49
CA ALA A 4 10.24 13.01 27.71
C ALA A 4 9.95 12.75 26.23
N LEU A 5 9.04 11.82 25.91
CA LEU A 5 8.60 11.55 24.54
C LEU A 5 7.95 12.78 23.90
N ALA A 6 7.02 13.42 24.61
CA ALA A 6 6.32 14.62 24.14
C ALA A 6 7.30 15.78 23.92
N LEU A 7 8.25 16.00 24.83
CA LEU A 7 9.23 17.08 24.69
C LEU A 7 10.15 16.87 23.47
N ILE A 8 10.63 15.64 23.22
CA ILE A 8 11.43 15.32 22.03
C ILE A 8 10.58 15.48 20.76
N GLY A 9 9.32 15.02 20.77
CA GLY A 9 8.40 15.17 19.64
C GLY A 9 8.08 16.64 19.31
N LEU A 10 7.76 17.46 20.32
CA LEU A 10 7.47 18.89 20.17
C LEU A 10 8.71 19.65 19.67
N THR A 11 9.89 19.37 20.22
CA THR A 11 11.13 20.00 19.75
C THR A 11 11.49 19.58 18.32
N ALA A 12 11.11 18.37 17.88
CA ALA A 12 11.25 17.98 16.48
C ALA A 12 10.42 18.85 15.53
N LEU A 13 9.20 19.22 15.92
CA LEU A 13 8.34 20.13 15.14
C LEU A 13 8.90 21.56 15.09
N LEU A 14 9.50 22.02 16.18
CA LEU A 14 10.12 23.36 16.27
C LEU A 14 11.49 23.44 15.60
N ALA A 15 12.16 22.31 15.35
CA ALA A 15 13.53 22.26 14.83
C ALA A 15 13.74 22.99 13.48
N PRO A 16 12.83 22.93 12.48
CA PRO A 16 12.99 23.68 11.24
C PRO A 16 12.95 25.19 11.46
N TRP A 17 12.10 25.66 12.38
CA TRP A 17 11.98 27.08 12.72
C TRP A 17 13.19 27.55 13.51
N LEU A 18 13.58 26.84 14.57
CA LEU A 18 14.78 27.14 15.36
C LEU A 18 16.05 27.12 14.51
N GLY A 19 16.17 26.18 13.57
CA GLY A 19 17.29 26.09 12.64
C GLY A 19 17.39 27.29 11.70
N ARG A 20 16.27 27.91 11.31
CA ARG A 20 16.26 29.16 10.51
C ARG A 20 16.67 30.38 11.33
N VAL A 21 16.21 30.47 12.58
CA VAL A 21 16.43 31.64 13.44
C VAL A 21 17.83 31.64 14.07
N LEU A 22 18.29 30.49 14.55
CA LEU A 22 19.51 30.38 15.37
C LEU A 22 20.69 29.73 14.63
N GLY A 23 20.47 29.22 13.42
CA GLY A 23 21.51 28.55 12.63
C GLY A 23 22.15 27.40 13.41
N THR A 24 23.49 27.41 13.50
CA THR A 24 24.27 26.38 14.22
C THR A 24 24.00 26.33 15.72
N ARG A 25 23.55 27.45 16.32
CA ARG A 25 23.24 27.51 17.76
C ARG A 25 21.95 26.76 18.12
N ALA A 26 21.10 26.46 17.14
CA ALA A 26 19.87 25.68 17.34
C ALA A 26 20.16 24.31 17.99
N GLY A 27 21.31 23.69 17.68
CA GLY A 27 21.71 22.40 18.25
C GLY A 27 21.81 22.40 19.78
N TRP A 28 22.22 23.51 20.39
CA TRP A 28 22.31 23.62 21.86
C TRP A 28 20.93 23.57 22.52
N LEU A 29 19.97 24.35 22.00
CA LEU A 29 18.60 24.35 22.53
C LEU A 29 17.90 23.02 22.26
N LEU A 30 18.06 22.47 21.06
CA LEU A 30 17.45 21.20 20.67
C LEU A 30 18.01 20.01 21.47
N ALA A 31 19.27 20.07 21.92
CA ALA A 31 19.89 19.04 22.75
C ALA A 31 19.34 19.01 24.20
N LEU A 32 18.67 20.07 24.66
CA LEU A 32 18.07 20.09 26.01
C LEU A 32 16.93 19.08 26.15
N ALA A 33 16.18 18.81 25.06
CA ALA A 33 15.08 17.85 25.06
C ALA A 33 15.54 16.42 25.37
N PRO A 34 16.51 15.84 24.63
CA PRO A 34 17.04 14.53 24.97
C PRO A 34 17.88 14.52 26.25
N LEU A 35 18.54 15.62 26.61
CA LEU A 35 19.25 15.73 27.89
C LEU A 35 18.29 15.65 29.07
N TYR A 36 17.12 16.29 28.99
CA TYR A 36 16.05 16.15 29.98
C TYR A 36 15.57 14.69 30.06
N GLY A 37 15.36 14.03 28.92
CA GLY A 37 14.99 12.61 28.88
C GLY A 37 16.04 11.72 29.57
N PHE A 38 17.32 11.97 29.31
CA PHE A 38 18.45 11.27 29.94
C PHE A 38 18.49 11.50 31.45
N GLY A 39 18.36 12.76 31.90
CA GLY A 39 18.33 13.12 33.33
C GLY A 39 17.12 12.51 34.05
N TRP A 40 15.95 12.50 33.40
CA TRP A 40 14.76 11.85 33.94
C TRP A 40 14.98 10.33 34.08
N LEU A 41 15.55 9.65 33.09
CA LEU A 41 15.87 8.22 33.19
C LEU A 41 16.87 7.92 34.32
N LEU A 42 17.92 8.74 34.47
CA LEU A 42 18.85 8.63 35.59
C LEU A 42 18.16 8.77 36.95
N SER A 43 17.15 9.63 37.07
CA SER A 43 16.38 9.76 38.31
C SER A 43 15.58 8.49 38.68
N GLN A 44 15.28 7.64 37.69
CA GLN A 44 14.52 6.40 37.89
C GLN A 44 15.44 5.17 38.08
N ILE A 45 16.76 5.33 37.94
CA ILE A 45 17.71 4.20 37.95
C ILE A 45 17.63 3.39 39.23
N ALA A 46 17.50 4.05 40.38
CA ALA A 46 17.43 3.40 41.68
C ALA A 46 16.16 2.57 41.88
N SER A 47 15.03 3.05 41.36
CA SER A 47 13.77 2.32 41.41
C SER A 47 13.83 1.08 40.50
N VAL A 48 14.44 1.20 39.32
CA VAL A 48 14.52 0.08 38.37
C VAL A 48 15.55 -0.96 38.82
N SER A 49 16.68 -0.54 39.38
CA SER A 49 17.70 -1.46 39.91
C SER A 49 17.22 -2.24 41.13
N SER A 50 16.21 -1.74 41.86
CA SER A 50 15.58 -2.47 42.96
C SER A 50 14.49 -3.46 42.50
N GLY A 51 14.32 -3.67 41.19
CA GLY A 51 13.35 -4.60 40.61
C GLY A 51 11.96 -4.01 40.33
N ASN A 52 11.73 -2.72 40.60
CA ASN A 52 10.44 -2.10 40.25
C ASN A 52 10.41 -1.72 38.77
N SER A 53 9.21 -1.65 38.19
CA SER A 53 9.00 -1.08 36.86
C SER A 53 8.08 0.13 36.92
N VAL A 54 8.32 1.12 36.07
CA VAL A 54 7.45 2.31 35.95
C VAL A 54 6.52 2.11 34.77
N LEU A 55 5.22 2.15 35.01
CA LEU A 55 4.19 1.96 34.00
C LEU A 55 3.44 3.26 33.74
N ALA A 56 3.11 3.52 32.48
CA ALA A 56 2.20 4.59 32.07
C ALA A 56 1.37 4.08 30.90
N SER A 57 0.04 4.16 31.00
CA SER A 57 -0.85 3.72 29.92
C SER A 57 -1.90 4.78 29.63
N VAL A 58 -2.21 4.95 28.36
CA VAL A 58 -3.30 5.80 27.85
C VAL A 58 -4.07 4.99 26.80
N ALA A 59 -5.38 4.84 26.97
CA ALA A 59 -6.21 4.14 26.00
C ALA A 59 -6.14 4.85 24.62
N TRP A 60 -5.93 4.08 23.54
CA TRP A 60 -5.77 4.63 22.19
C TRP A 60 -6.86 4.18 21.23
N ILE A 61 -7.08 2.87 21.12
CA ILE A 61 -8.17 2.29 20.31
C ILE A 61 -8.91 1.25 21.18
N PRO A 62 -9.84 1.70 22.05
CA PRO A 62 -10.53 0.81 22.99
C PRO A 62 -11.29 -0.33 22.32
N ALA A 63 -11.81 -0.11 21.11
CA ALA A 63 -12.55 -1.14 20.36
C ALA A 63 -11.69 -2.35 19.95
N LEU A 64 -10.37 -2.21 19.96
CA LEU A 64 -9.41 -3.28 19.65
C LEU A 64 -8.58 -3.67 20.88
N ASP A 65 -8.91 -3.14 22.06
CA ASP A 65 -8.12 -3.27 23.29
C ASP A 65 -6.65 -2.83 23.14
N VAL A 66 -6.42 -1.84 22.26
CA VAL A 66 -5.08 -1.28 22.03
C VAL A 66 -4.88 -0.02 22.86
N ALA A 67 -3.77 0.02 23.60
CA ALA A 67 -3.39 1.15 24.43
C ALA A 67 -1.98 1.65 24.10
N LEU A 68 -1.72 2.94 24.35
CA LEU A 68 -0.36 3.46 24.42
C LEU A 68 0.20 3.14 25.82
N SER A 69 0.50 1.86 26.06
CA SER A 69 1.15 1.37 27.27
C SER A 69 2.66 1.44 27.14
N PHE A 70 3.30 2.06 28.13
CA PHE A 70 4.73 2.21 28.24
C PHE A 70 5.23 1.62 29.56
N ARG A 71 6.33 0.85 29.49
CA ARG A 71 6.99 0.22 30.62
C ARG A 71 8.48 0.56 30.64
N LEU A 72 8.94 1.06 31.78
CA LEU A 72 10.35 1.25 32.08
C LEU A 72 10.81 0.18 33.08
N ASP A 73 11.64 -0.72 32.59
CA ASP A 73 12.31 -1.82 33.29
C ASP A 73 13.82 -1.81 32.98
N GLY A 74 14.59 -2.79 33.47
CA GLY A 74 16.05 -2.76 33.32
C GLY A 74 16.54 -2.73 31.86
N LEU A 75 15.90 -3.50 30.97
CA LEU A 75 16.28 -3.53 29.55
C LEU A 75 15.95 -2.20 28.86
N SER A 76 14.74 -1.68 29.06
CA SER A 76 14.32 -0.40 28.47
C SER A 76 15.05 0.80 29.09
N MET A 77 15.48 0.73 30.35
CA MET A 77 16.36 1.70 30.99
C MET A 77 17.72 1.77 30.28
N LEU A 78 18.37 0.62 30.08
CA LEU A 78 19.65 0.54 29.36
C LEU A 78 19.53 1.16 27.96
N PHE A 79 18.51 0.77 27.20
CA PHE A 79 18.28 1.33 25.87
C PHE A 79 17.89 2.81 25.89
N GLY A 80 17.04 3.23 26.82
CA GLY A 80 16.61 4.62 26.98
C GLY A 80 17.78 5.56 27.25
N LEU A 81 18.70 5.17 28.15
CA LEU A 81 19.92 5.93 28.45
C LEU A 81 20.84 6.01 27.23
N LEU A 82 20.98 4.92 26.45
CA LEU A 82 21.74 4.92 25.21
C LEU A 82 21.12 5.84 24.14
N VAL A 83 19.81 5.74 23.93
CA VAL A 83 19.05 6.55 22.95
C VAL A 83 19.16 8.04 23.28
N THR A 84 18.90 8.43 24.52
CA THR A 84 18.88 9.85 24.94
C THR A 84 20.28 10.42 25.17
N GLY A 85 21.19 9.67 25.80
CA GLY A 85 22.55 10.11 26.09
C GLY A 85 23.38 10.29 24.83
N ILE A 86 23.51 9.24 24.00
CA ILE A 86 24.22 9.35 22.72
C ILE A 86 23.46 10.31 21.79
N GLY A 87 22.13 10.32 21.83
CA GLY A 87 21.30 11.25 21.06
C GLY A 87 21.64 12.72 21.33
N THR A 88 21.79 13.09 22.61
CA THR A 88 22.21 14.43 23.03
C THR A 88 23.57 14.81 22.43
N LEU A 89 24.55 13.92 22.53
CA LEU A 89 25.88 14.14 21.95
C LEU A 89 25.83 14.29 20.42
N ILE A 90 24.97 13.52 19.75
CA ILE A 90 24.81 13.59 18.29
C ILE A 90 24.15 14.89 17.85
N VAL A 91 23.14 15.39 18.57
CA VAL A 91 22.49 16.68 18.27
C VAL A 91 23.50 17.82 18.37
N LEU A 92 24.34 17.82 19.40
CA LEU A 92 25.43 18.79 19.57
C LEU A 92 26.49 18.65 18.47
N TYR A 93 26.93 17.42 18.18
CA TYR A 93 27.90 17.11 17.13
C TYR A 93 27.43 17.55 15.74
N ALA A 94 26.14 17.32 15.41
CA ALA A 94 25.56 17.63 14.12
C ALA A 94 25.60 19.13 13.78
N GLY A 95 25.48 20.00 14.78
CA GLY A 95 25.47 21.45 14.59
C GLY A 95 26.80 22.00 14.08
N SER A 96 27.91 21.41 14.54
CA SER A 96 29.24 21.75 14.02
C SER A 96 29.60 20.98 12.75
N TYR A 97 29.12 19.74 12.58
CA TYR A 97 29.44 18.94 11.39
C TYR A 97 28.71 19.44 10.13
N LEU A 98 27.50 19.98 10.26
CA LEU A 98 26.65 20.48 9.17
C LEU A 98 26.48 22.00 9.20
N SER A 99 27.46 22.75 9.72
CA SER A 99 27.36 24.20 9.92
C SER A 99 26.97 24.97 8.65
N ASP A 100 27.44 24.50 7.50
CA ASP A 100 27.29 25.20 6.22
C ASP A 100 26.08 24.68 5.41
N HIS A 101 25.28 23.77 5.96
CA HIS A 101 24.18 23.13 5.22
C HIS A 101 22.86 23.88 5.39
N HIS A 102 22.28 24.35 4.28
CA HIS A 102 21.03 25.11 4.19
C HIS A 102 19.76 24.41 4.76
N HIS A 103 19.85 23.12 5.11
CA HIS A 103 18.73 22.30 5.60
C HIS A 103 18.98 21.75 7.01
N LEU A 104 19.84 22.39 7.81
CA LEU A 104 20.17 21.97 9.17
C LEU A 104 18.94 21.80 10.08
N GLY A 105 17.97 22.73 10.03
CA GLY A 105 16.73 22.59 10.81
C GLY A 105 15.88 21.37 10.43
N ARG A 106 15.83 21.04 9.13
CA ARG A 106 15.16 19.82 8.62
C ARG A 106 15.88 18.56 9.08
N PHE A 107 17.23 18.58 9.07
CA PHE A 107 18.04 17.49 9.59
C PHE A 107 17.72 17.19 11.06
N TYR A 108 17.66 18.23 11.90
CA TYR A 108 17.32 18.09 13.31
C TYR A 108 15.91 17.56 13.53
N ALA A 109 14.93 18.01 12.75
CA ALA A 109 13.57 17.48 12.82
C ALA A 109 13.56 15.96 12.59
N PHE A 110 14.20 15.49 11.52
CA PHE A 110 14.27 14.05 11.23
C PHE A 110 15.02 13.27 12.31
N LEU A 111 16.11 13.83 12.85
CA LEU A 111 16.90 13.20 13.91
C LEU A 111 16.11 13.07 15.22
N LEU A 112 15.36 14.11 15.60
CA LEU A 112 14.54 14.12 16.82
C LEU A 112 13.28 13.26 16.67
N VAL A 113 12.63 13.24 15.50
CA VAL A 113 11.54 12.28 15.21
C VAL A 113 12.06 10.84 15.34
N PHE A 114 13.23 10.55 14.76
CA PHE A 114 13.86 9.23 14.88
C PHE A 114 14.17 8.88 16.35
N MET A 115 14.65 9.85 17.13
CA MET A 115 14.92 9.67 18.55
C MET A 115 13.66 9.41 19.38
N ALA A 116 12.58 10.18 19.14
CA ALA A 116 11.29 9.94 19.77
C ALA A 116 10.73 8.56 19.39
N ALA A 117 10.88 8.16 18.12
CA ALA A 117 10.47 6.85 17.64
C ALA A 117 11.25 5.72 18.33
N MET A 118 12.57 5.83 18.43
CA MET A 118 13.41 4.85 19.11
C MET A 118 13.13 4.79 20.61
N LEU A 119 12.92 5.93 21.27
CA LEU A 119 12.56 5.97 22.68
C LEU A 119 11.16 5.35 22.90
N GLY A 120 10.20 5.64 22.02
CA GLY A 120 8.87 5.04 22.06
C GLY A 120 8.91 3.54 21.88
N LEU A 121 9.71 3.04 20.93
CA LEU A 121 9.91 1.61 20.67
C LEU A 121 10.43 0.86 21.89
N VAL A 122 11.46 1.40 22.56
CA VAL A 122 12.08 0.73 23.71
C VAL A 122 11.26 0.85 24.98
N LEU A 123 10.36 1.83 25.07
CA LEU A 123 9.46 2.00 26.19
C LEU A 123 8.10 1.31 25.96
N ALA A 124 7.75 0.94 24.74
CA ALA A 124 6.45 0.36 24.43
C ALA A 124 6.28 -1.00 25.08
N ASP A 125 5.18 -1.14 25.83
CA ASP A 125 4.74 -2.41 26.39
C ASP A 125 3.60 -3.02 25.55
N ASP A 126 2.81 -2.21 24.84
CA ASP A 126 1.79 -2.68 23.90
C ASP A 126 2.41 -3.14 22.56
N LEU A 127 2.00 -4.30 22.05
CA LEU A 127 2.53 -4.93 20.83
C LEU A 127 2.31 -4.05 19.59
N ILE A 128 1.13 -3.44 19.46
CA ILE A 128 0.78 -2.59 18.32
C ILE A 128 1.47 -1.24 18.43
N ALA A 129 1.51 -0.64 19.63
CA ALA A 129 2.26 0.59 19.87
C ALA A 129 3.75 0.41 19.55
N MET A 130 4.35 -0.71 19.96
CA MET A 130 5.73 -1.05 19.61
C MET A 130 5.92 -1.12 18.09
N PHE A 131 5.01 -1.76 17.36
CA PHE A 131 5.05 -1.79 15.89
C PHE A 131 4.93 -0.39 15.25
N VAL A 132 4.05 0.47 15.77
CA VAL A 132 3.92 1.86 15.27
C VAL A 132 5.25 2.61 15.43
N PHE A 133 5.89 2.52 16.60
CA PHE A 133 7.21 3.10 16.81
C PHE A 133 8.29 2.41 15.96
N TRP A 134 8.21 1.10 15.76
CA TRP A 134 9.08 0.35 14.86
C TRP A 134 9.05 0.89 13.44
N GLU A 135 7.88 1.12 12.85
CA GLU A 135 7.78 1.70 11.52
C GLU A 135 8.14 3.19 11.49
N LEU A 136 7.83 3.94 12.56
CA LEU A 136 8.27 5.33 12.66
C LEU A 136 9.80 5.44 12.63
N THR A 137 10.54 4.48 13.19
CA THR A 137 12.00 4.40 13.03
C THR A 137 12.42 4.06 11.60
N SER A 138 11.68 3.19 10.89
CA SER A 138 11.93 2.88 9.46
C SER A 138 11.79 4.14 8.61
N VAL A 139 10.67 4.85 8.73
CA VAL A 139 10.36 6.05 7.93
C VAL A 139 11.33 7.18 8.23
N SER A 140 11.60 7.46 9.51
CA SER A 140 12.53 8.53 9.88
C SER A 140 13.97 8.21 9.49
N SER A 141 14.41 6.95 9.56
CA SER A 141 15.71 6.53 9.04
C SER A 141 15.82 6.68 7.52
N TYR A 142 14.75 6.38 6.78
CA TYR A 142 14.69 6.61 5.33
C TYR A 142 14.92 8.09 5.00
N LEU A 143 14.26 9.00 5.73
CA LEU A 143 14.42 10.45 5.56
C LEU A 143 15.85 10.91 5.91
N LEU A 144 16.48 10.32 6.92
CA LEU A 144 17.85 10.63 7.31
C LEU A 144 18.89 10.10 6.31
N ILE A 145 18.71 8.88 5.77
CA ILE A 145 19.60 8.30 4.76
C ILE A 145 19.47 9.05 3.43
N SER A 146 18.25 9.46 3.08
CA SER A 146 17.95 10.26 1.89
C SER A 146 18.15 11.78 2.09
N PHE A 147 18.80 12.21 3.18
CA PHE A 147 18.96 13.65 3.47
C PHE A 147 19.59 14.43 2.29
N GLN A 148 20.55 13.81 1.59
CA GLN A 148 21.13 14.32 0.34
C GLN A 148 20.38 13.75 -0.88
N HIS A 149 19.06 13.96 -0.92
CA HIS A 149 18.14 13.36 -1.91
C HIS A 149 18.47 13.69 -3.37
N GLU A 150 19.28 14.70 -3.65
CA GLU A 150 19.73 15.03 -5.01
C GLU A 150 20.67 13.95 -5.57
N ARG A 151 21.43 13.25 -4.71
CA ARG A 151 22.33 12.18 -5.12
C ARG A 151 21.57 10.88 -5.35
N ALA A 152 21.70 10.32 -6.56
CA ALA A 152 21.07 9.05 -6.92
C ALA A 152 21.48 7.89 -5.99
N ALA A 153 22.75 7.88 -5.54
CA ALA A 153 23.25 6.88 -4.59
C ALA A 153 22.53 6.94 -3.22
N SER A 154 22.30 8.15 -2.69
CA SER A 154 21.58 8.36 -1.42
C SER A 154 20.11 7.93 -1.54
N ARG A 155 19.42 8.28 -2.64
CA ARG A 155 18.04 7.81 -2.89
C ARG A 155 17.96 6.29 -2.97
N ARG A 156 18.88 5.67 -3.72
CA ARG A 156 18.92 4.21 -3.88
C ARG A 156 19.18 3.51 -2.55
N ALA A 157 20.15 3.99 -1.76
CA ALA A 157 20.47 3.43 -0.46
C ALA A 157 19.29 3.54 0.52
N ALA A 158 18.62 4.70 0.55
CA ALA A 158 17.44 4.91 1.38
C ALA A 158 16.29 3.97 0.99
N LEU A 159 15.99 3.85 -0.31
CA LEU A 159 14.94 2.93 -0.80
C LEU A 159 15.26 1.47 -0.48
N GLN A 160 16.51 1.03 -0.65
CA GLN A 160 16.93 -0.32 -0.29
C GLN A 160 16.73 -0.58 1.20
N ALA A 161 17.13 0.36 2.06
CA ALA A 161 16.93 0.25 3.51
C ALA A 161 15.44 0.19 3.87
N LEU A 162 14.60 1.05 3.30
CA LEU A 162 13.16 1.08 3.57
C LEU A 162 12.46 -0.21 3.11
N LEU A 163 12.78 -0.70 1.90
CA LEU A 163 12.13 -1.90 1.38
C LEU A 163 12.53 -3.16 2.17
N ILE A 164 13.79 -3.29 2.58
CA ILE A 164 14.24 -4.43 3.38
C ILE A 164 13.66 -4.36 4.81
N THR A 165 13.76 -3.20 5.47
CA THR A 165 13.32 -3.06 6.86
C THR A 165 11.81 -2.95 7.00
N GLY A 166 11.12 -2.28 6.07
CA GLY A 166 9.65 -2.18 6.04
C GLY A 166 9.00 -3.49 5.59
N GLY A 167 9.59 -4.22 4.64
CA GLY A 167 9.13 -5.57 4.29
C GLY A 167 9.22 -6.53 5.48
N GLY A 168 10.33 -6.49 6.23
CA GLY A 168 10.48 -7.24 7.47
C GLY A 168 9.56 -6.74 8.60
N GLY A 169 9.30 -5.43 8.67
CA GLY A 169 8.34 -4.85 9.61
C GLY A 169 6.91 -5.31 9.37
N LEU A 170 6.46 -5.43 8.11
CA LEU A 170 5.15 -6.01 7.79
C LEU A 170 5.06 -7.48 8.20
N ALA A 171 6.14 -8.25 8.04
CA ALA A 171 6.20 -9.61 8.56
C ALA A 171 6.12 -9.62 10.10
N LEU A 172 6.84 -8.70 10.77
CA LEU A 172 6.78 -8.52 12.21
C LEU A 172 5.36 -8.21 12.70
N LEU A 173 4.62 -7.32 12.03
CA LEU A 173 3.24 -7.01 12.38
C LEU A 173 2.37 -8.27 12.40
N ALA A 174 2.46 -9.10 11.35
CA ALA A 174 1.74 -10.37 11.31
C ALA A 174 2.17 -11.30 12.46
N GLY A 175 3.47 -11.35 12.78
CA GLY A 175 4.00 -12.11 13.91
C GLY A 175 3.49 -11.63 15.28
N LEU A 176 3.43 -10.31 15.50
CA LEU A 176 2.93 -9.70 16.74
C LEU A 176 1.42 -9.89 16.91
N ILE A 177 0.64 -9.81 15.82
CA ILE A 177 -0.79 -10.12 15.86
C ILE A 177 -1.00 -11.58 16.25
N LEU A 178 -0.28 -12.52 15.62
CA LEU A 178 -0.38 -13.93 15.98
C LEU A 178 0.08 -14.21 17.41
N LEU A 179 1.12 -13.50 17.88
CA LEU A 179 1.59 -13.59 19.26
C LEU A 179 0.53 -13.08 20.26
N GLY A 180 -0.10 -11.94 19.97
CA GLY A 180 -1.17 -11.39 20.81
C GLY A 180 -2.41 -12.29 20.86
N LEU A 181 -2.78 -12.89 19.73
CA LEU A 181 -3.89 -13.86 19.65
C LEU A 181 -3.57 -15.17 20.37
N ALA A 182 -2.33 -15.68 20.28
CA ALA A 182 -1.93 -16.91 20.95
C ALA A 182 -1.79 -16.72 22.48
N GLY A 183 -1.36 -15.54 22.92
CA GLY A 183 -1.18 -15.22 24.34
C GLY A 183 -2.40 -14.60 25.02
N ASP A 184 -3.48 -14.33 24.27
CA ASP A 184 -4.68 -13.58 24.71
C ASP A 184 -4.33 -12.26 25.42
N ALA A 185 -3.29 -11.57 24.94
CA ALA A 185 -2.77 -10.36 25.55
C ALA A 185 -2.05 -9.45 24.54
N TRP A 186 -2.33 -8.14 24.61
CA TRP A 186 -1.71 -7.13 23.75
C TRP A 186 -0.49 -6.43 24.37
N GLN A 187 -0.09 -6.81 25.59
CA GLN A 187 1.03 -6.22 26.32
C GLN A 187 2.14 -7.25 26.53
N PHE A 188 3.40 -6.88 26.28
CA PHE A 188 4.57 -7.74 26.51
C PHE A 188 4.67 -8.23 27.94
N SER A 189 4.30 -7.40 28.92
CA SER A 189 4.32 -7.75 30.34
C SER A 189 3.25 -8.76 30.75
N ALA A 190 2.18 -8.90 29.96
CA ALA A 190 1.08 -9.83 30.21
C ALA A 190 1.24 -11.17 29.46
N LEU A 191 2.16 -11.27 28.50
CA LEU A 191 2.43 -12.51 27.79
C LEU A 191 3.06 -13.55 28.72
N SER A 192 2.47 -14.74 28.76
CA SER A 192 3.03 -15.88 29.50
C SER A 192 3.73 -16.85 28.54
N ALA A 193 4.90 -17.37 28.94
CA ALA A 193 5.58 -18.41 28.17
C ALA A 193 4.65 -19.63 27.98
N ALA A 194 4.04 -20.11 29.06
CA ALA A 194 3.17 -21.29 29.04
C ALA A 194 1.98 -21.22 28.05
N ALA A 195 1.46 -20.02 27.72
CA ALA A 195 0.39 -19.87 26.73
C ALA A 195 0.90 -19.95 25.28
N ILE A 196 2.15 -19.54 25.04
CA ILE A 196 2.77 -19.51 23.72
C ILE A 196 3.48 -20.82 23.40
N GLU A 197 4.05 -21.46 24.42
CA GLU A 197 4.77 -22.71 24.32
C GLU A 197 3.83 -23.84 23.85
N GLY A 198 4.24 -24.57 22.81
CA GLY A 198 3.43 -25.63 22.18
C GLY A 198 2.20 -25.15 21.38
N HIS A 199 1.95 -23.84 21.26
CA HIS A 199 0.80 -23.32 20.53
C HIS A 199 0.92 -23.56 19.01
N ALA A 200 -0.19 -23.86 18.33
CA ALA A 200 -0.21 -24.19 16.90
C ALA A 200 0.36 -23.08 15.99
N PHE A 201 0.24 -21.81 16.41
CA PHE A 201 0.79 -20.67 15.69
C PHE A 201 2.27 -20.39 15.96
N TYR A 202 2.90 -21.05 16.94
CA TYR A 202 4.28 -20.75 17.34
C TYR A 202 5.28 -20.79 16.18
N PRO A 203 5.29 -21.79 15.27
CA PRO A 203 6.24 -21.80 14.15
C PRO A 203 6.09 -20.58 13.22
N ALA A 204 4.85 -20.12 12.99
CA ALA A 204 4.58 -18.93 12.19
C ALA A 204 5.03 -17.66 12.93
N ILE A 205 4.73 -17.55 14.22
CA ILE A 205 5.17 -16.44 15.09
C ILE A 205 6.70 -16.35 15.06
N LEU A 206 7.39 -17.47 15.30
CA LEU A 206 8.85 -17.57 15.31
C LEU A 206 9.44 -17.04 14.00
N VAL A 207 9.00 -17.56 12.85
CA VAL A 207 9.54 -17.13 11.54
C VAL A 207 9.27 -15.65 11.26
N LEU A 208 8.05 -15.18 11.52
CA LEU A 208 7.63 -13.80 11.22
C LEU A 208 8.35 -12.77 12.11
N VAL A 209 8.46 -13.05 13.41
CA VAL A 209 9.21 -12.21 14.36
C VAL A 209 10.70 -12.20 14.01
N LEU A 210 11.31 -13.36 13.74
CA LEU A 210 12.72 -13.43 13.38
C LEU A 210 13.01 -12.69 12.07
N LEU A 211 12.14 -12.78 11.05
CA LEU A 211 12.27 -12.00 9.82
C LEU A 211 12.28 -10.49 10.09
N GLY A 212 11.38 -10.00 10.95
CA GLY A 212 11.38 -8.61 11.40
C GLY A 212 12.66 -8.19 12.10
N CYS A 213 13.06 -8.97 13.11
CA CYS A 213 14.26 -8.68 13.90
C CYS A 213 15.54 -8.74 13.04
N PHE A 214 15.67 -9.72 12.15
CA PHE A 214 16.85 -9.93 11.32
C PHE A 214 17.03 -8.89 10.23
N THR A 215 15.93 -8.43 9.62
CA THR A 215 15.97 -7.34 8.64
C THR A 215 16.44 -6.03 9.28
N LYS A 216 15.90 -5.66 10.46
CA LYS A 216 16.25 -4.42 11.17
C LYS A 216 17.64 -4.44 11.82
N SER A 217 18.08 -5.60 12.29
CA SER A 217 19.44 -5.78 12.86
C SER A 217 20.50 -6.20 11.85
N ALA A 218 20.19 -6.13 10.55
CA ALA A 218 21.14 -6.39 9.46
C ALA A 218 21.81 -7.77 9.56
N GLN A 219 21.06 -8.81 9.93
CA GLN A 219 21.55 -10.19 9.92
C GLN A 219 21.65 -10.72 8.48
N VAL A 220 22.44 -11.76 8.25
CA VAL A 220 22.49 -12.46 6.96
C VAL A 220 21.14 -13.14 6.70
N PRO A 221 20.53 -13.00 5.50
CA PRO A 221 21.05 -12.37 4.28
C PRO A 221 20.73 -10.86 4.11
N PHE A 222 19.98 -10.24 5.03
CA PHE A 222 19.48 -8.86 4.95
C PHE A 222 20.50 -7.76 5.27
N HIS A 223 21.73 -8.11 5.65
CA HIS A 223 22.80 -7.17 6.05
C HIS A 223 23.18 -6.06 5.05
N LEU A 224 22.78 -6.18 3.78
CA LEU A 224 23.26 -5.35 2.67
C LEU A 224 22.88 -3.88 2.76
N TRP A 225 21.71 -3.55 3.33
CA TRP A 225 21.28 -2.16 3.42
C TRP A 225 22.18 -1.33 4.34
N LEU A 226 22.79 -1.95 5.37
CA LEU A 226 23.53 -1.24 6.41
C LEU A 226 24.81 -0.59 5.86
N PRO A 227 25.72 -1.29 5.16
CA PRO A 227 26.88 -0.64 4.52
C PRO A 227 26.50 0.42 3.48
N ASN A 228 25.38 0.24 2.77
CA ASN A 228 24.93 1.18 1.75
C ASN A 228 24.29 2.44 2.37
N ALA A 229 23.72 2.33 3.56
CA ALA A 229 23.23 3.47 4.35
C ALA A 229 24.36 4.43 4.79
N MET A 230 25.64 4.09 4.60
CA MET A 230 26.79 4.99 4.85
C MET A 230 26.86 6.20 3.91
N GLU A 231 25.95 6.32 2.95
CA GLU A 231 25.71 7.57 2.20
C GLU A 231 25.11 8.68 3.08
N ALA A 232 24.54 8.33 4.22
CA ALA A 232 24.00 9.29 5.17
C ALA A 232 25.11 10.18 5.79
N PRO A 233 24.77 11.40 6.24
CA PRO A 233 25.68 12.22 7.05
C PRO A 233 26.21 11.46 8.27
N THR A 234 27.47 11.69 8.65
CA THR A 234 28.11 10.95 9.75
C THR A 234 27.35 10.99 11.09
N PRO A 235 26.72 12.10 11.51
CA PRO A 235 25.91 12.11 12.74
C PRO A 235 24.77 11.07 12.70
N VAL A 236 24.16 10.86 11.52
CA VAL A 236 23.14 9.82 11.32
C VAL A 236 23.74 8.45 11.49
N SER A 237 24.84 8.16 10.79
CA SER A 237 25.51 6.86 10.88
C SER A 237 25.96 6.55 12.30
N ALA A 238 26.51 7.54 13.00
CA ALA A 238 26.89 7.40 14.40
C ALA A 238 25.69 7.01 15.25
N TYR A 239 24.55 7.69 15.12
CA TYR A 239 23.39 7.42 15.96
C TYR A 239 22.67 6.10 15.63
N LEU A 240 22.36 5.89 14.35
CA LEU A 240 21.61 4.73 13.86
C LEU A 240 22.36 3.42 14.11
N HIS A 241 23.69 3.43 14.02
CA HIS A 241 24.50 2.21 14.03
C HIS A 241 25.22 1.98 15.37
N SER A 242 25.38 3.00 16.22
CA SER A 242 25.94 2.80 17.56
C SER A 242 24.90 2.44 18.60
N ALA A 243 23.73 3.09 18.64
CA ALA A 243 22.86 3.03 19.82
C ALA A 243 21.42 2.61 19.55
N THR A 244 20.94 2.77 18.30
CA THR A 244 19.50 2.84 18.05
C THR A 244 18.97 1.84 17.01
N MET A 245 18.79 2.23 15.75
CA MET A 245 18.01 1.51 14.74
C MET A 245 18.40 0.05 14.62
N VAL A 246 19.70 -0.21 14.48
CA VAL A 246 20.21 -1.56 14.25
C VAL A 246 20.08 -2.47 15.49
N LYS A 247 19.91 -1.86 16.67
CA LYS A 247 19.68 -2.58 17.92
C LYS A 247 18.20 -2.75 18.22
N ALA A 248 17.29 -2.15 17.46
CA ALA A 248 15.85 -2.35 17.67
C ALA A 248 15.45 -3.83 17.50
N GLY A 249 15.98 -4.51 16.47
CA GLY A 249 15.76 -5.95 16.32
C GLY A 249 16.39 -6.76 17.44
N VAL A 250 17.59 -6.40 17.89
CA VAL A 250 18.26 -7.07 19.01
C VAL A 250 17.50 -6.85 20.33
N TYR A 251 16.98 -5.64 20.55
CA TYR A 251 16.13 -5.29 21.69
C TYR A 251 14.87 -6.15 21.69
N LEU A 252 14.19 -6.29 20.56
CA LEU A 252 12.96 -7.08 20.48
C LEU A 252 13.21 -8.57 20.71
N LEU A 253 14.33 -9.11 20.19
CA LEU A 253 14.75 -10.48 20.51
C LEU A 253 14.99 -10.65 22.01
N ALA A 254 15.71 -9.71 22.64
CA ALA A 254 15.93 -9.75 24.08
C ALA A 254 14.64 -9.60 24.90
N ARG A 255 13.71 -8.74 24.45
CA ARG A 255 12.40 -8.50 25.07
C ARG A 255 11.49 -9.73 25.00
N LEU A 256 11.57 -10.51 23.92
CA LEU A 256 10.79 -11.72 23.71
C LEU A 256 11.48 -12.98 24.27
N ASN A 257 12.75 -12.91 24.67
CA ASN A 257 13.48 -14.06 25.20
C ASN A 257 12.82 -14.70 26.44
N PRO A 258 12.26 -13.95 27.40
CA PRO A 258 11.52 -14.57 28.51
C PRO A 258 10.34 -15.44 28.04
N VAL A 259 9.63 -15.02 26.99
CA VAL A 259 8.43 -15.71 26.49
C VAL A 259 8.78 -16.84 25.52
N MET A 260 9.68 -16.59 24.56
CA MET A 260 9.98 -17.51 23.45
C MET A 260 11.30 -18.29 23.59
N GLY A 261 12.13 -17.96 24.59
CA GLY A 261 13.53 -18.37 24.68
C GLY A 261 13.84 -19.87 24.83
N GLY A 262 12.89 -20.67 25.32
CA GLY A 262 13.09 -22.09 25.63
C GLY A 262 12.28 -23.03 24.76
N GLU A 263 11.61 -22.50 23.75
CA GLU A 263 10.98 -23.28 22.70
C GLU A 263 12.00 -23.76 21.66
N ASP A 264 11.65 -24.88 21.01
CA ASP A 264 12.52 -25.49 20.01
C ASP A 264 12.75 -24.53 18.84
N GLY A 265 14.02 -24.37 18.49
CA GLY A 265 14.46 -23.56 17.35
C GLY A 265 14.83 -22.10 17.66
N TRP A 266 14.30 -21.47 18.72
CA TRP A 266 14.64 -20.07 19.04
C TRP A 266 16.14 -19.86 19.25
N GLY A 267 16.72 -20.55 20.24
CA GLY A 267 18.14 -20.44 20.56
C GLY A 267 19.03 -20.87 19.39
N THR A 268 18.74 -22.02 18.77
CA THR A 268 19.51 -22.58 17.66
C THR A 268 19.57 -21.64 16.46
N ILE A 269 18.43 -21.06 16.03
CA ILE A 269 18.40 -20.15 14.88
C ILE A 269 19.18 -18.87 15.20
N LEU A 270 19.01 -18.30 16.40
CA LEU A 270 19.73 -17.10 16.82
C LEU A 270 21.25 -17.33 16.86
N VAL A 271 21.70 -18.46 17.39
CA VAL A 271 23.13 -18.80 17.45
C VAL A 271 23.70 -19.00 16.05
N VAL A 272 23.03 -19.78 15.19
CA VAL A 272 23.52 -20.07 13.83
C VAL A 272 23.54 -18.81 12.95
N VAL A 273 22.44 -18.06 12.91
CA VAL A 273 22.33 -16.83 12.11
C VAL A 273 23.27 -15.75 12.66
N GLY A 274 23.37 -15.62 13.98
CA GLY A 274 24.28 -14.69 14.64
C GLY A 274 25.75 -15.00 14.37
N ALA A 275 26.14 -16.29 14.44
CA ALA A 275 27.48 -16.75 14.10
C ALA A 275 27.83 -16.49 12.63
N ALA A 276 26.93 -16.82 11.71
CA ALA A 276 27.10 -16.58 10.28
C ALA A 276 27.24 -15.08 9.97
N THR A 277 26.36 -14.26 10.55
CA THR A 277 26.38 -12.79 10.41
C THR A 277 27.67 -12.20 10.96
N SER A 278 28.10 -12.67 12.13
CA SER A 278 29.34 -12.26 12.78
C SER A 278 30.54 -12.44 11.85
N LEU A 279 30.68 -13.65 11.30
CA LEU A 279 31.79 -14.02 10.42
C LEU A 279 31.76 -13.26 9.09
N VAL A 280 30.59 -13.20 8.43
CA VAL A 280 30.41 -12.47 7.15
C VAL A 280 30.74 -10.99 7.33
N GLY A 281 30.22 -10.35 8.38
CA GLY A 281 30.53 -8.95 8.68
C GLY A 281 32.03 -8.73 8.89
N ALA A 282 32.68 -9.63 9.63
CA ALA A 282 34.08 -9.44 10.03
C ALA A 282 35.03 -9.58 8.83
N VAL A 283 34.78 -10.55 7.95
CA VAL A 283 35.52 -10.74 6.69
C VAL A 283 35.31 -9.57 5.74
N LEU A 284 34.06 -9.09 5.60
CA LEU A 284 33.75 -7.97 4.71
C LEU A 284 34.31 -6.64 5.20
N ALA A 285 34.41 -6.43 6.52
CA ALA A 285 35.01 -5.24 7.11
C ALA A 285 36.47 -5.03 6.66
N LEU A 286 37.30 -6.08 6.68
CA LEU A 286 38.71 -5.97 6.29
C LEU A 286 38.91 -5.63 4.81
N ARG A 287 37.91 -5.89 3.95
CA ARG A 287 37.97 -5.59 2.52
C ARG A 287 37.71 -4.11 2.20
N GLN A 288 36.99 -3.40 3.06
CA GLN A 288 36.56 -2.03 2.75
C GLN A 288 37.71 -1.03 2.83
N THR A 289 37.79 -0.10 1.89
CA THR A 289 38.78 1.00 1.92
C THR A 289 38.25 2.25 2.62
N ASP A 290 36.93 2.39 2.67
CA ASP A 290 36.24 3.50 3.30
C ASP A 290 36.06 3.28 4.82
N LEU A 291 36.45 4.26 5.64
CA LEU A 291 36.37 4.14 7.10
C LEU A 291 34.93 3.93 7.62
N LYS A 292 33.92 4.61 7.07
CA LYS A 292 32.53 4.42 7.51
C LYS A 292 32.03 3.01 7.18
N ARG A 293 32.36 2.50 5.99
CA ARG A 293 31.99 1.13 5.58
C ARG A 293 32.69 0.07 6.42
N ILE A 294 33.96 0.28 6.80
CA ILE A 294 34.63 -0.60 7.79
C ILE A 294 33.82 -0.62 9.09
N LEU A 295 33.44 0.55 9.60
CA LEU A 295 32.63 0.64 10.83
C LEU A 295 31.23 0.03 10.67
N ALA A 296 30.60 0.13 9.50
CA ALA A 296 29.32 -0.50 9.22
C ALA A 296 29.41 -2.04 9.29
N TYR A 297 30.38 -2.64 8.61
CA TYR A 297 30.53 -4.11 8.64
C TYR A 297 30.98 -4.64 10.00
N THR A 298 31.84 -3.91 10.71
CA THR A 298 32.14 -4.26 12.11
C THR A 298 30.91 -4.09 13.02
N THR A 299 29.91 -3.29 12.64
CA THR A 299 28.62 -3.24 13.35
C THR A 299 27.77 -4.47 13.01
N VAL A 300 27.70 -4.89 11.74
CA VAL A 300 27.08 -6.18 11.36
C VAL A 300 27.65 -7.32 12.19
N THR A 301 28.98 -7.37 12.35
CA THR A 301 29.63 -8.40 13.16
C THR A 301 29.11 -8.42 14.60
N VAL A 302 29.07 -7.24 15.23
CA VAL A 302 28.66 -7.13 16.63
C VAL A 302 27.18 -7.44 16.82
N LEU A 303 26.33 -7.05 15.88
CA LEU A 303 24.90 -7.39 15.93
C LEU A 303 24.69 -8.90 15.81
N GLY A 304 25.44 -9.58 14.93
CA GLY A 304 25.45 -11.04 14.87
C GLY A 304 25.91 -11.67 16.19
N GLN A 305 26.94 -11.11 16.82
CA GLN A 305 27.40 -11.57 18.13
C GLN A 305 26.35 -11.35 19.23
N LEU A 306 25.67 -10.19 19.27
CA LEU A 306 24.60 -9.93 20.25
C LEU A 306 23.41 -10.87 20.06
N THR A 307 22.98 -11.11 18.81
CA THR A 307 21.93 -12.08 18.47
C THR A 307 22.32 -13.49 18.92
N MET A 308 23.57 -13.90 18.66
CA MET A 308 24.08 -15.20 19.11
C MET A 308 24.08 -15.33 20.63
N LEU A 309 24.47 -14.27 21.37
CA LEU A 309 24.51 -14.28 22.84
C LEU A 309 23.12 -14.43 23.46
N ILE A 310 22.10 -13.75 22.92
CA ILE A 310 20.70 -13.94 23.36
C ILE A 310 20.29 -15.41 23.16
N GLY A 311 20.61 -15.99 22.00
CA GLY A 311 20.27 -17.38 21.67
C GLY A 311 20.95 -18.45 22.52
N THR A 312 22.00 -18.11 23.28
CA THR A 312 22.66 -19.07 24.18
C THR A 312 21.78 -19.47 25.36
N ASN A 313 20.95 -18.53 25.84
CA ASN A 313 20.16 -18.63 27.06
C ASN A 313 20.95 -19.11 28.31
N THR A 314 22.28 -18.91 28.33
CA THR A 314 23.14 -19.23 29.48
C THR A 314 23.30 -18.01 30.39
N THR A 315 23.58 -18.26 31.68
CA THR A 315 23.83 -17.23 32.70
C THR A 315 24.87 -16.21 32.24
N TYR A 316 26.05 -16.66 31.81
CA TYR A 316 27.10 -15.74 31.34
C TYR A 316 26.81 -15.20 29.94
N GLY A 317 26.04 -15.90 29.11
CA GLY A 317 25.65 -15.44 27.79
C GLY A 317 24.74 -14.20 27.82
N LEU A 318 23.73 -14.20 28.69
CA LEU A 318 22.84 -13.05 28.89
C LEU A 318 23.56 -11.86 29.54
N GLN A 319 24.46 -12.12 30.49
CA GLN A 319 25.35 -11.09 31.04
C GLN A 319 26.24 -10.50 29.96
N ALA A 320 26.89 -11.35 29.16
CA ALA A 320 27.71 -10.92 28.04
C ALA A 320 26.94 -10.07 27.04
N PHE A 321 25.67 -10.40 26.76
CA PHE A 321 24.79 -9.61 25.91
C PHE A 321 24.64 -8.17 26.44
N ALA A 322 24.23 -7.99 27.70
CA ALA A 322 23.98 -6.67 28.29
C ALA A 322 25.26 -5.83 28.36
N ILE A 323 26.37 -6.43 28.83
CA ILE A 323 27.68 -5.76 28.93
C ILE A 323 28.16 -5.36 27.53
N TYR A 324 28.06 -6.27 26.56
CA TYR A 324 28.58 -6.02 25.21
C TYR A 324 27.75 -5.00 24.45
N LEU A 325 26.42 -5.00 24.64
CA LEU A 325 25.51 -4.01 24.08
C LEU A 325 25.91 -2.59 24.51
N LEU A 326 26.16 -2.39 25.82
CA LEU A 326 26.60 -1.12 26.37
C LEU A 326 28.00 -0.75 25.86
N ALA A 327 28.98 -1.66 25.99
CA ALA A 327 30.36 -1.43 25.53
C ALA A 327 30.39 -0.98 24.07
N HIS A 328 29.66 -1.70 23.22
CA HIS A 328 29.60 -1.43 21.79
C HIS A 328 28.95 -0.10 21.45
N SER A 329 27.89 0.28 22.16
CA SER A 329 27.23 1.57 21.94
C SER A 329 28.18 2.74 22.22
N LEU A 330 28.98 2.64 23.28
CA LEU A 330 29.97 3.65 23.66
C LEU A 330 31.11 3.74 22.64
N TYR A 331 31.87 2.66 22.42
CA TYR A 331 33.04 2.73 21.55
C TYR A 331 32.64 2.97 20.09
N LYS A 332 31.52 2.42 19.60
CA LYS A 332 31.13 2.58 18.19
C LYS A 332 30.60 3.98 17.93
N GLY A 333 29.86 4.57 18.89
CA GLY A 333 29.45 5.97 18.83
C GLY A 333 30.67 6.89 18.73
N ALA A 334 31.69 6.65 19.57
CA ALA A 334 32.94 7.39 19.54
C ALA A 334 33.67 7.26 18.19
N LEU A 335 33.81 6.03 17.67
CA LEU A 335 34.50 5.78 16.40
C LEU A 335 33.80 6.43 15.20
N PHE A 336 32.46 6.38 15.11
CA PHE A 336 31.76 7.03 14.00
C PHE A 336 31.85 8.56 14.05
N MET A 337 31.67 9.18 15.22
CA MET A 337 31.83 10.62 15.38
C MET A 337 33.27 11.06 15.07
N ALA A 338 34.27 10.29 15.50
CA ALA A 338 35.67 10.57 15.17
C ALA A 338 35.99 10.39 13.67
N VAL A 339 35.43 9.38 12.99
CA VAL A 339 35.55 9.25 11.53
C VAL A 339 34.93 10.45 10.81
N GLY A 340 33.80 10.98 11.31
CA GLY A 340 33.23 12.21 10.78
C GLY A 340 34.13 13.43 11.00
N ALA A 341 34.83 13.50 12.13
CA ALA A 341 35.83 14.53 12.39
C ALA A 341 37.02 14.45 11.42
N VAL A 342 37.53 13.24 11.17
CA VAL A 342 38.59 13.00 10.18
C VAL A 342 38.14 13.41 8.77
N ASP A 343 36.93 13.04 8.37
CA ASP A 343 36.37 13.40 7.06
C ASP A 343 36.22 14.92 6.91
N HIS A 344 35.72 15.60 7.94
CA HIS A 344 35.58 17.06 7.96
C HIS A 344 36.94 17.77 7.88
N ALA A 345 37.92 17.34 8.68
CA ALA A 345 39.23 17.97 8.77
C ALA A 345 40.13 17.73 7.55
N THR A 346 40.06 16.53 6.96
CA THR A 346 40.97 16.12 5.86
C THR A 346 40.32 16.15 4.48
N GLY A 347 38.98 16.13 4.40
CA GLY A 347 38.21 16.03 3.16
C GLY A 347 38.19 14.63 2.53
N THR A 348 38.65 13.59 3.24
CA THR A 348 38.59 12.21 2.77
C THR A 348 38.46 11.22 3.91
N ARG A 349 37.78 10.10 3.62
CA ARG A 349 37.61 8.93 4.50
C ARG A 349 38.26 7.67 3.93
N GLU A 350 39.05 7.80 2.87
CA GLU A 350 39.70 6.68 2.19
C GLU A 350 40.99 6.27 2.91
N LEU A 351 41.02 5.04 3.44
CA LEU A 351 42.14 4.49 4.22
C LEU A 351 43.48 4.53 3.47
N GLY A 352 43.47 4.45 2.14
CA GLY A 352 44.67 4.54 1.32
C GLY A 352 45.36 5.90 1.40
N ARG A 353 44.59 6.98 1.61
CA ARG A 353 45.05 8.38 1.62
C ARG A 353 45.33 8.92 3.02
N LEU A 354 44.89 8.23 4.06
CA LEU A 354 45.03 8.65 5.45
C LEU A 354 46.31 8.08 6.09
N GLY A 355 46.79 8.68 7.18
CA GLY A 355 47.93 8.20 7.98
C GLY A 355 48.73 9.34 8.59
N GLY A 356 49.19 9.24 9.84
CA GLY A 356 49.99 10.29 10.49
C GLY A 356 49.19 11.46 11.07
N LEU A 357 47.88 11.29 11.25
CA LEU A 357 46.99 12.35 11.75
C LEU A 357 47.18 12.69 13.23
N ILE A 358 47.86 11.87 14.03
CA ILE A 358 48.02 12.10 15.47
C ILE A 358 48.71 13.44 15.79
N ARG A 359 49.56 13.93 14.89
CA ARG A 359 50.27 15.21 15.03
C ARG A 359 49.36 16.42 14.81
N PHE A 360 48.30 16.27 14.04
CA PHE A 360 47.38 17.35 13.67
C PHE A 360 46.09 17.33 14.50
N MET A 361 45.67 16.14 14.93
CA MET A 361 44.42 15.92 15.66
C MET A 361 44.65 15.04 16.91
N PRO A 362 45.46 15.50 17.89
CA PRO A 362 45.84 14.69 19.05
C PRO A 362 44.63 14.30 19.93
N LEU A 363 43.64 15.18 20.09
CA LEU A 363 42.47 14.92 20.94
C LEU A 363 41.54 13.91 20.27
N THR A 364 41.26 14.11 18.98
CA THR A 364 40.50 13.14 18.19
C THR A 364 41.21 11.79 18.15
N GLY A 365 42.54 11.80 17.98
CA GLY A 365 43.37 10.59 17.99
C GLY A 365 43.35 9.85 19.33
N ALA A 366 43.36 10.55 20.46
CA ALA A 366 43.24 9.96 21.79
C ALA A 366 41.85 9.31 22.00
N ALA A 367 40.76 9.98 21.59
CA ALA A 367 39.43 9.39 21.65
C ALA A 367 39.31 8.12 20.80
N VAL A 368 39.88 8.11 19.58
CA VAL A 368 39.93 6.93 18.72
C VAL A 368 40.77 5.82 19.34
N ALA A 369 41.90 6.14 19.98
CA ALA A 369 42.75 5.15 20.65
C ALA A 369 41.99 4.41 21.76
N LEU A 370 41.36 5.17 22.67
CA LEU A 370 40.58 4.63 23.78
C LEU A 370 39.40 3.78 23.27
N ALA A 371 38.66 4.28 22.27
CA ALA A 371 37.55 3.54 21.67
C ALA A 371 38.03 2.28 20.94
N ALA A 372 39.18 2.32 20.26
CA ALA A 372 39.77 1.16 19.58
C ALA A 372 40.26 0.10 20.58
N PHE A 373 40.83 0.50 21.72
CA PHE A 373 41.20 -0.44 22.80
C PHE A 373 39.97 -1.10 23.43
N SER A 374 38.90 -0.35 23.67
CA SER A 374 37.63 -0.94 24.11
C SER A 374 37.05 -1.89 23.06
N ASN A 375 37.09 -1.56 21.77
CA ASN A 375 36.63 -2.43 20.69
C ASN A 375 37.48 -3.71 20.55
N ALA A 376 38.79 -3.61 20.79
CA ALA A 376 39.71 -4.74 20.82
C ALA A 376 39.52 -5.64 22.07
N GLY A 377 38.80 -5.14 23.08
CA GLY A 377 38.60 -5.82 24.36
C GLY A 377 39.93 -6.00 25.09
N LEU A 378 40.62 -4.90 25.39
CA LEU A 378 41.85 -4.89 26.20
C LEU A 378 41.56 -4.38 27.63
N PRO A 379 42.23 -4.89 28.67
CA PRO A 379 42.14 -4.33 30.02
C PRO A 379 42.65 -2.88 30.07
N PRO A 380 42.07 -1.98 30.90
CA PRO A 380 40.95 -2.17 31.83
C PRO A 380 39.58 -1.71 31.26
N PHE A 381 39.35 -1.79 29.95
CA PHE A 381 38.12 -1.28 29.33
C PHE A 381 36.91 -2.21 29.51
N PHE A 382 35.70 -1.65 29.48
CA PHE A 382 34.46 -2.43 29.60
C PHE A 382 34.30 -3.48 28.49
N GLY A 383 34.87 -3.23 27.31
CA GLY A 383 34.92 -4.21 26.22
C GLY A 383 35.75 -5.46 26.53
N PHE A 384 36.71 -5.41 27.46
CA PHE A 384 37.42 -6.61 27.93
C PHE A 384 36.50 -7.52 28.74
N ILE A 385 35.77 -6.94 29.70
CA ILE A 385 34.77 -7.68 30.51
C ILE A 385 33.75 -8.34 29.58
N ALA A 386 33.21 -7.59 28.61
CA ALA A 386 32.31 -8.16 27.62
C ALA A 386 32.92 -9.36 26.88
N LYS A 387 34.21 -9.29 26.52
CA LYS A 387 34.91 -10.36 25.79
C LYS A 387 35.11 -11.63 26.63
N GLU A 388 35.47 -11.49 27.91
CA GLU A 388 35.61 -12.62 28.82
C GLU A 388 34.27 -13.34 29.01
N PHE A 389 33.20 -12.60 29.30
CA PHE A 389 31.86 -13.17 29.52
C PHE A 389 31.30 -13.81 28.24
N LYS A 390 31.58 -13.24 27.06
CA LYS A 390 31.23 -13.84 25.76
C LYS A 390 31.78 -15.25 25.61
N TYR A 391 33.05 -15.48 25.99
CA TYR A 391 33.67 -16.79 25.86
C TYR A 391 33.14 -17.76 26.91
N THR A 392 33.01 -17.34 28.17
CA THR A 392 32.45 -18.18 29.23
C THR A 392 31.03 -18.65 28.88
N GLY A 393 30.15 -17.74 28.48
CA GLY A 393 28.75 -18.07 28.16
C GLY A 393 28.57 -18.99 26.95
N LEU A 394 29.48 -18.93 25.97
CA LEU A 394 29.46 -19.85 24.84
C LEU A 394 30.00 -21.23 25.23
N ILE A 395 31.07 -21.31 26.02
CA ILE A 395 31.68 -22.59 26.44
C ILE A 395 30.69 -23.43 27.28
N GLU A 396 29.81 -22.79 28.06
CA GLU A 396 28.77 -23.46 28.85
C GLU A 396 27.76 -24.26 28.02
N MET A 397 27.60 -23.96 26.73
CA MET A 397 26.67 -24.68 25.84
C MET A 397 27.19 -26.05 25.37
N GLY A 398 28.33 -26.53 25.88
CA GLY A 398 28.90 -27.83 25.50
C GLY A 398 29.49 -27.85 24.08
N PRO A 399 29.32 -28.92 23.28
CA PRO A 399 29.97 -29.07 21.96
C PRO A 399 29.62 -27.98 20.94
N LEU A 400 28.34 -27.61 20.84
CA LEU A 400 27.88 -26.48 20.00
C LEU A 400 28.48 -25.15 20.49
N GLY A 401 28.69 -25.04 21.80
CA GLY A 401 29.37 -23.93 22.46
C GLY A 401 30.81 -23.72 22.02
N TRP A 402 31.59 -24.80 21.91
CA TRP A 402 32.97 -24.75 21.44
C TRP A 402 33.08 -24.32 19.97
N ALA A 403 32.20 -24.81 19.11
CA ALA A 403 32.15 -24.39 17.71
C ALA A 403 31.82 -22.89 17.59
N SER A 404 30.83 -22.42 18.35
CA SER A 404 30.43 -21.01 18.40
C SER A 404 31.53 -20.12 19.00
N THR A 405 32.26 -20.63 19.99
CA THR A 405 33.44 -19.98 20.59
C THR A 405 34.55 -19.80 19.56
N ALA A 406 34.83 -20.82 18.72
CA ALA A 406 35.82 -20.69 17.65
C ALA A 406 35.44 -19.59 16.64
N VAL A 407 34.16 -19.52 16.24
CA VAL A 407 33.65 -18.43 15.38
C VAL A 407 33.79 -17.07 16.08
N MET A 408 33.51 -16.99 17.39
CA MET A 408 33.68 -15.78 18.19
C MET A 408 35.15 -15.32 18.26
N ILE A 409 36.11 -16.25 18.44
CA ILE A 409 37.55 -15.96 18.45
C ILE A 409 37.97 -15.37 17.10
N VAL A 410 37.60 -16.02 15.99
CA VAL A 410 37.95 -15.56 14.64
C VAL A 410 37.33 -14.19 14.34
N SER A 411 36.03 -14.02 14.62
CA SER A 411 35.34 -12.74 14.37
C SER A 411 35.90 -11.60 15.24
N ASN A 412 36.17 -11.81 16.53
CA ASN A 412 36.80 -10.81 17.39
C ASN A 412 38.25 -10.48 16.96
N ALA A 413 39.02 -11.47 16.50
CA ALA A 413 40.38 -11.24 15.99
C ALA A 413 40.35 -10.35 14.73
N LEU A 414 39.39 -10.58 13.83
CA LEU A 414 39.16 -9.73 12.65
C LEU A 414 38.67 -8.32 13.03
N LEU A 415 37.81 -8.19 14.04
CA LEU A 415 37.40 -6.89 14.60
C LEU A 415 38.59 -6.12 15.15
N LEU A 416 39.51 -6.79 15.85
CA LEU A 416 40.73 -6.20 16.38
C LEU A 416 41.63 -5.72 15.24
N ALA A 417 41.80 -6.52 14.18
CA ALA A 417 42.53 -6.09 12.99
C ALA A 417 41.88 -4.88 12.30
N ALA A 418 40.54 -4.83 12.23
CA ALA A 418 39.80 -3.68 11.71
C ALA A 418 39.99 -2.43 12.60
N ALA A 419 40.01 -2.59 13.93
CA ALA A 419 40.33 -1.51 14.87
C ALA A 419 41.73 -0.94 14.63
N GLY A 420 42.71 -1.82 14.37
CA GLY A 420 44.06 -1.44 13.98
C GLY A 420 44.10 -0.64 12.67
N LEU A 421 43.24 -0.95 11.70
CA LEU A 421 43.11 -0.13 10.48
C LEU A 421 42.55 1.26 10.80
N VAL A 422 41.55 1.36 11.67
CA VAL A 422 40.94 2.65 12.01
C VAL A 422 41.90 3.52 12.83
N PHE A 423 42.60 2.97 13.81
CA PHE A 423 43.50 3.73 14.68
C PHE A 423 44.94 3.78 14.14
N ILE A 424 45.65 2.65 14.14
CA ILE A 424 47.09 2.60 13.84
C ILE A 424 47.38 3.10 12.43
N ARG A 425 46.64 2.62 11.41
CA ARG A 425 46.91 3.02 10.03
C ARG A 425 46.56 4.49 9.74
N THR A 426 45.50 5.02 10.36
CA THR A 426 44.99 6.39 10.13
C THR A 426 45.74 7.45 10.94
N PHE A 427 46.10 7.17 12.20
CA PHE A 427 46.71 8.15 13.10
C PHE A 427 48.22 7.95 13.27
N LEU A 428 48.69 6.71 13.44
CA LEU A 428 50.10 6.38 13.70
C LEU A 428 50.89 5.97 12.44
N GLY A 429 50.20 5.80 11.31
CA GLY A 429 50.81 5.42 10.04
C GLY A 429 51.69 6.51 9.43
N ARG A 430 52.33 6.18 8.29
CA ARG A 430 53.03 7.18 7.48
C ARG A 430 52.07 8.26 6.99
N GLN A 431 52.57 9.49 6.92
CA GLN A 431 51.78 10.66 6.52
C GLN A 431 51.09 10.43 5.17
N GLY A 432 49.78 10.65 5.15
CA GLY A 432 48.91 10.49 3.98
C GLY A 432 48.89 11.70 3.04
N ALA A 433 48.18 11.55 1.93
CA ALA A 433 47.96 12.61 0.92
C ALA A 433 46.52 13.13 1.00
N TYR A 434 46.33 14.15 1.85
CA TYR A 434 45.02 14.71 2.16
C TYR A 434 44.59 15.77 1.15
N PRO A 435 43.31 15.82 0.75
CA PRO A 435 42.75 16.93 -0.04
C PRO A 435 42.81 18.30 0.66
N ARG A 436 42.68 18.33 1.99
CA ARG A 436 42.72 19.53 2.82
C ARG A 436 43.78 19.41 3.91
N ALA A 437 44.34 20.54 4.33
CA ALA A 437 45.28 20.58 5.45
C ALA A 437 44.58 20.09 6.74
N PRO A 438 45.05 19.00 7.36
CA PRO A 438 44.44 18.49 8.59
C PRO A 438 44.56 19.50 9.72
N HIS A 439 43.51 19.63 10.51
CA HIS A 439 43.45 20.47 11.71
C HIS A 439 42.59 19.78 12.76
N GLU A 440 42.79 20.13 14.03
CA GLU A 440 41.90 19.64 15.09
C GLU A 440 40.51 20.27 14.93
N VAL A 441 39.47 19.46 15.11
CA VAL A 441 38.09 19.90 14.94
C VAL A 441 37.60 20.71 16.14
N SER A 442 36.44 21.35 16.00
CA SER A 442 35.81 22.11 17.09
C SER A 442 35.51 21.25 18.32
N LEU A 443 35.34 21.90 19.48
CA LEU A 443 34.97 21.26 20.75
C LEU A 443 33.78 20.30 20.61
N LEU A 444 32.73 20.74 19.91
CA LEU A 444 31.51 19.95 19.73
C LEU A 444 31.73 18.65 18.93
N MET A 445 32.78 18.59 18.12
CA MET A 445 33.07 17.43 17.28
C MET A 445 33.96 16.40 17.98
N TRP A 446 34.91 16.80 18.83
CA TRP A 446 35.77 15.84 19.54
C TRP A 446 35.28 15.48 20.96
N LEU A 447 34.49 16.35 21.60
CA LEU A 447 34.02 16.12 22.98
C LEU A 447 33.14 14.87 23.09
N GLY A 448 32.18 14.69 22.18
CA GLY A 448 31.30 13.51 22.15
C GLY A 448 32.07 12.19 22.06
N PRO A 449 32.97 12.00 21.07
CA PRO A 449 33.85 10.85 21.00
C PRO A 449 34.66 10.60 22.28
N MET A 450 35.23 11.67 22.85
CA MET A 450 36.07 11.58 24.04
C MET A 450 35.25 11.12 25.26
N LEU A 451 34.08 11.72 25.50
CA LEU A 451 33.21 11.37 26.62
C LEU A 451 32.76 9.90 26.56
N LEU A 452 32.37 9.42 25.37
CA LEU A 452 31.98 8.02 25.20
C LEU A 452 33.16 7.06 25.40
N ALA A 453 34.36 7.42 24.92
CA ALA A 453 35.55 6.59 25.07
C ALA A 453 36.03 6.52 26.53
N ILE A 454 36.01 7.66 27.24
CA ILE A 454 36.30 7.73 28.69
C ILE A 454 35.22 6.98 29.47
N GLY A 455 33.95 7.10 29.11
CA GLY A 455 32.87 6.33 29.72
C GLY A 455 33.09 4.82 29.62
N GLY A 456 33.51 4.33 28.45
CA GLY A 456 33.87 2.92 28.26
C GLY A 456 35.08 2.45 29.09
N PHE A 457 36.02 3.36 29.38
CA PHE A 457 37.13 3.10 30.30
C PHE A 457 36.66 3.07 31.76
N LEU A 458 35.93 4.11 32.20
CA LEU A 458 35.46 4.26 33.59
C LEU A 458 34.53 3.11 34.00
N LEU A 459 33.59 2.72 33.13
CA LEU A 459 32.71 1.58 33.41
C LEU A 459 33.47 0.25 33.43
N GLY A 460 34.61 0.15 32.74
CA GLY A 460 35.49 -1.02 32.81
C GLY A 460 36.30 -1.06 34.11
N ALA A 461 36.92 0.06 34.47
CA ALA A 461 37.72 0.20 35.68
C ALA A 461 36.88 0.10 36.96
N PHE A 462 35.67 0.67 36.96
CA PHE A 462 34.73 0.68 38.08
C PHE A 462 33.47 -0.14 37.75
N ASN A 463 33.67 -1.40 37.37
CA ASN A 463 32.60 -2.29 36.89
C ASN A 463 31.45 -2.50 37.89
N GLY A 464 31.69 -2.43 39.20
CA GLY A 464 30.66 -2.56 40.23
C GLY A 464 29.55 -1.50 40.14
N ILE A 465 29.86 -0.30 39.62
CA ILE A 465 28.83 0.73 39.37
C ILE A 465 27.90 0.28 38.24
N ALA A 466 28.47 -0.22 37.14
CA ALA A 466 27.67 -0.71 36.00
C ALA A 466 26.86 -1.96 36.37
N GLU A 467 27.43 -2.85 37.17
CA GLU A 467 26.81 -4.07 37.68
C GLU A 467 25.50 -3.76 38.41
N VAL A 468 25.59 -3.00 39.51
CA VAL A 468 24.48 -2.76 40.44
C VAL A 468 23.38 -1.91 39.81
N TRP A 469 23.75 -0.84 39.11
CA TRP A 469 22.76 0.16 38.68
C TRP A 469 22.13 -0.13 37.32
N LEU A 470 22.71 -1.01 36.50
CA LEU A 470 22.28 -1.15 35.12
C LEU A 470 22.29 -2.59 34.60
N ILE A 471 23.43 -3.28 34.67
CA ILE A 471 23.59 -4.58 34.01
C ILE A 471 22.73 -5.64 34.68
N ASP A 472 22.68 -5.71 36.01
CA ASP A 472 21.87 -6.72 36.70
C ASP A 472 20.39 -6.61 36.31
N SER A 473 19.78 -5.43 36.49
CA SER A 473 18.37 -5.21 36.10
C SER A 473 18.09 -5.50 34.62
N ALA A 474 19.03 -5.22 33.72
CA ALA A 474 18.88 -5.51 32.30
C ALA A 474 18.95 -7.02 32.00
N VAL A 475 19.78 -7.76 32.72
CA VAL A 475 19.87 -9.22 32.61
C VAL A 475 18.59 -9.87 33.16
N GLN A 476 18.10 -9.45 34.33
CA GLN A 476 16.85 -9.98 34.89
C GLN A 476 15.65 -9.74 33.95
N ALA A 477 15.62 -8.64 33.21
CA ALA A 477 14.54 -8.34 32.27
C ALA A 477 14.57 -9.19 30.98
N VAL A 478 15.68 -9.88 30.69
CA VAL A 478 15.88 -10.71 29.48
C VAL A 478 15.89 -12.21 29.81
N ALA A 479 16.31 -12.54 31.03
CA ALA A 479 16.35 -13.90 31.52
C ALA A 479 14.94 -14.45 31.77
N ARG A 480 14.81 -15.77 31.64
CA ARG A 480 13.59 -16.51 32.01
C ARG A 480 13.50 -16.70 33.53
N ASP A 481 14.63 -17.05 34.13
CA ASP A 481 14.77 -17.28 35.56
C ASP A 481 15.74 -16.26 36.16
N ALA A 482 15.71 -16.09 37.49
CA ALA A 482 16.63 -15.19 38.17
C ALA A 482 18.09 -15.64 38.00
N VAL A 483 18.93 -14.76 37.44
CA VAL A 483 20.34 -15.06 37.14
C VAL A 483 21.25 -14.27 38.07
N PRO A 484 22.18 -14.88 38.82
CA PRO A 484 23.14 -14.14 39.62
C PRO A 484 24.12 -13.39 38.71
N VAL A 485 24.15 -12.06 38.80
CA VAL A 485 25.08 -11.21 38.05
C VAL A 485 26.25 -10.83 38.95
N LYS A 486 27.48 -11.07 38.46
CA LYS A 486 28.70 -10.66 39.14
C LYS A 486 29.75 -10.30 38.11
N LEU A 487 30.04 -9.02 37.95
CA LEU A 487 31.06 -8.55 37.02
C LEU A 487 32.43 -8.65 37.69
N TYR A 488 33.41 -9.11 36.92
CA TYR A 488 34.79 -9.12 37.34
C TYR A 488 35.68 -8.64 36.21
N LEU A 489 36.73 -7.92 36.56
CA LEU A 489 37.74 -7.52 35.57
C LEU A 489 38.64 -8.70 35.25
N TRP A 490 39.08 -9.46 36.26
CA TRP A 490 39.97 -10.60 36.07
C TRP A 490 39.54 -11.77 36.95
N GLY A 491 39.19 -12.90 36.33
CA GLY A 491 38.66 -14.09 37.01
C GLY A 491 39.69 -15.19 37.28
N GLY A 492 40.99 -14.94 37.04
CA GLY A 492 42.05 -15.95 37.09
C GLY A 492 42.33 -16.61 35.74
N THR A 493 43.12 -17.69 35.72
CA THR A 493 43.45 -18.44 34.48
C THR A 493 42.29 -19.36 34.08
N THR A 494 41.31 -18.82 33.37
CA THR A 494 40.16 -19.57 32.84
C THR A 494 40.32 -19.86 31.34
N PRO A 495 39.57 -20.84 30.78
CA PRO A 495 39.53 -21.05 29.34
C PRO A 495 39.14 -19.80 28.53
N ALA A 496 38.31 -18.92 29.11
CA ALA A 496 37.93 -17.64 28.52
C ALA A 496 39.13 -16.69 28.37
N VAL A 497 40.01 -16.59 29.38
CA VAL A 497 41.24 -15.80 29.30
C VAL A 497 42.19 -16.37 28.24
N VAL A 498 42.31 -17.69 28.11
CA VAL A 498 43.11 -18.32 27.04
C VAL A 498 42.55 -17.96 25.66
N ALA A 499 41.23 -18.09 25.46
CA ALA A 499 40.57 -17.67 24.22
C ALA A 499 40.76 -16.18 23.93
N SER A 500 40.75 -15.34 24.97
CA SER A 500 41.00 -13.90 24.92
C SER A 500 42.42 -13.56 24.47
N VAL A 501 43.43 -14.24 25.01
CA VAL A 501 44.84 -14.12 24.58
C VAL A 501 45.00 -14.58 23.14
N ILE A 502 44.44 -15.74 22.77
CA ILE A 502 44.46 -16.25 21.39
C ILE A 502 43.84 -15.23 20.43
N THR A 503 42.71 -14.62 20.81
CA THR A 503 42.02 -13.59 20.00
C THR A 503 42.91 -12.38 19.75
N VAL A 504 43.59 -11.89 20.78
CA VAL A 504 44.49 -10.72 20.67
C VAL A 504 45.71 -11.06 19.81
N CYS A 505 46.36 -12.19 20.07
CA CYS A 505 47.51 -12.67 19.28
C CYS A 505 47.15 -12.87 17.81
N LEU A 506 46.03 -13.54 17.54
CA LEU A 506 45.54 -13.78 16.18
C LEU A 506 45.16 -12.47 15.48
N GLY A 507 44.46 -11.56 16.15
CA GLY A 507 44.08 -10.26 15.58
C GLY A 507 45.30 -9.38 15.27
N ALA A 508 46.30 -9.36 16.16
CA ALA A 508 47.56 -8.68 15.95
C ALA A 508 48.33 -9.27 14.75
N PHE A 509 48.41 -10.60 14.67
CA PHE A 509 49.02 -11.30 13.54
C PHE A 509 48.33 -10.96 12.21
N ILE A 510 47.00 -11.01 12.16
CA ILE A 510 46.20 -10.64 10.98
C ILE A 510 46.45 -9.18 10.59
N TYR A 511 46.53 -8.25 11.55
CA TYR A 511 46.83 -6.85 11.27
C TYR A 511 48.25 -6.65 10.71
N LEU A 512 49.25 -7.35 11.22
CA LEU A 512 50.61 -7.31 10.68
C LEU A 512 50.63 -7.84 9.24
N GLN A 513 49.92 -8.93 8.98
CA GLN A 513 49.77 -9.54 7.65
C GLN A 513 48.65 -8.92 6.80
N ARG A 514 48.10 -7.75 7.18
CA ARG A 514 46.93 -7.12 6.53
C ARG A 514 47.06 -6.95 5.02
N ARG A 515 48.27 -6.71 4.51
CA ARG A 515 48.52 -6.61 3.07
C ARG A 515 48.22 -7.95 2.41
N MET A 516 48.85 -9.03 2.87
CA MET A 516 48.65 -10.38 2.35
C MET A 516 47.17 -10.80 2.43
N VAL A 517 46.54 -10.63 3.61
CA VAL A 517 45.12 -10.96 3.83
C VAL A 517 44.21 -10.24 2.84
N ARG A 518 44.41 -8.93 2.64
CA ARG A 518 43.63 -8.15 1.66
C ARG A 518 43.85 -8.59 0.22
N HIS A 519 45.07 -8.97 -0.16
CA HIS A 519 45.35 -9.49 -1.50
C HIS A 519 44.63 -10.82 -1.74
N TRP A 520 44.62 -11.73 -0.76
CA TRP A 520 43.87 -12.99 -0.86
C TRP A 520 42.36 -12.78 -0.93
N LEU A 521 41.81 -11.93 -0.06
CA LEU A 521 40.40 -11.56 -0.09
C LEU A 521 39.99 -10.89 -1.42
N ALA A 522 40.91 -10.17 -2.07
CA ALA A 522 40.69 -9.60 -3.40
C ALA A 522 40.74 -10.65 -4.52
N ARG A 523 41.53 -11.73 -4.39
CA ARG A 523 41.55 -12.85 -5.35
C ARG A 523 40.28 -13.70 -5.30
N TRP A 524 39.71 -13.86 -4.10
CA TRP A 524 38.44 -14.57 -3.89
C TRP A 524 37.22 -13.81 -4.43
N ARG A 525 37.42 -12.63 -5.05
CA ARG A 525 36.37 -11.80 -5.65
C ARG A 525 35.43 -12.59 -6.57
N ARG A 526 35.88 -13.67 -7.25
CA ARG A 526 35.03 -14.49 -8.12
C ARG A 526 33.88 -15.21 -7.39
N VAL A 527 34.10 -15.72 -6.18
CA VAL A 527 33.04 -16.40 -5.39
C VAL A 527 32.01 -15.38 -4.88
N TRP A 528 32.47 -14.15 -4.62
CA TRP A 528 31.64 -13.04 -4.15
C TRP A 528 31.14 -12.13 -5.29
N LEU A 529 31.26 -12.54 -6.57
CA LEU A 529 30.77 -11.77 -7.73
C LEU A 529 29.25 -11.67 -7.77
N ILE A 530 28.54 -12.55 -7.08
CA ILE A 530 27.14 -12.33 -6.69
C ILE A 530 27.17 -11.36 -5.50
N SER A 531 27.58 -10.11 -5.74
CA SER A 531 27.46 -9.06 -4.73
C SER A 531 25.99 -8.90 -4.40
N GLY A 532 25.63 -8.86 -3.13
CA GLY A 532 24.22 -8.76 -2.72
C GLY A 532 23.47 -7.59 -3.38
N ASP A 533 24.16 -6.50 -3.74
CA ASP A 533 23.58 -5.39 -4.49
C ASP A 533 23.17 -5.75 -5.93
N LEU A 534 23.97 -6.57 -6.63
CA LEU A 534 23.60 -7.08 -7.96
C LEU A 534 22.40 -8.03 -7.88
N LEU A 535 22.33 -8.85 -6.82
CA LEU A 535 21.17 -9.70 -6.58
C LEU A 535 19.91 -8.85 -6.32
N TRP A 536 20.03 -7.84 -5.46
CA TRP A 536 18.97 -6.88 -5.16
C TRP A 536 18.46 -6.19 -6.43
N ASP A 537 19.35 -5.62 -7.25
CA ASP A 537 18.97 -4.94 -8.49
C ASP A 537 18.29 -5.88 -9.49
N ARG A 538 18.77 -7.12 -9.60
CA ARG A 538 18.16 -8.14 -10.46
C ARG A 538 16.76 -8.53 -9.96
N LEU A 539 16.58 -8.71 -8.66
CA LEU A 539 15.29 -9.02 -8.05
C LEU A 539 14.29 -7.88 -8.31
N LEU A 540 14.68 -6.64 -8.01
CA LEU A 540 13.82 -5.48 -8.20
C LEU A 540 13.44 -5.29 -9.68
N LYS A 541 14.40 -5.42 -10.59
CA LYS A 541 14.13 -5.36 -12.05
C LYS A 541 13.18 -6.47 -12.50
N ARG A 542 13.32 -7.69 -11.97
CA ARG A 542 12.41 -8.80 -12.28
C ARG A 542 10.99 -8.54 -11.80
N ILE A 543 10.80 -7.94 -10.63
CA ILE A 543 9.47 -7.56 -10.13
C ILE A 543 8.77 -6.62 -11.12
N PHE A 544 9.45 -5.55 -11.56
CA PHE A 544 8.86 -4.63 -12.53
C PHE A 544 8.58 -5.26 -13.90
N ILE A 545 9.45 -6.17 -14.37
CA ILE A 545 9.21 -6.91 -15.62
C ILE A 545 7.98 -7.83 -15.49
N VAL A 546 7.83 -8.52 -14.36
CA VAL A 546 6.66 -9.39 -14.11
C VAL A 546 5.39 -8.54 -14.00
N ALA A 547 5.43 -7.44 -13.26
CA ALA A 547 4.31 -6.50 -13.15
C ALA A 547 3.90 -5.95 -14.53
N GLY A 548 4.87 -5.55 -15.36
CA GLY A 548 4.62 -5.12 -16.74
C GLY A 548 3.99 -6.22 -17.58
N LYS A 549 4.51 -7.46 -17.52
CA LYS A 549 3.91 -8.60 -18.23
C LYS A 549 2.48 -8.91 -17.79
N VAL A 550 2.17 -8.78 -16.51
CA VAL A 550 0.81 -8.96 -15.98
C VAL A 550 -0.09 -7.83 -16.49
N ALA A 551 0.38 -6.58 -16.40
CA ALA A 551 -0.35 -5.43 -16.92
C ALA A 551 -0.63 -5.57 -18.43
N ASP A 552 0.37 -5.89 -19.24
CA ASP A 552 0.23 -6.10 -20.69
C ASP A 552 -0.72 -7.27 -21.02
N ARG A 553 -0.78 -8.30 -20.16
CA ARG A 553 -1.68 -9.45 -20.34
C ARG A 553 -3.14 -9.08 -20.12
N PHE A 554 -3.44 -8.20 -19.17
CA PHE A 554 -4.80 -7.77 -18.83
C PHE A 554 -5.24 -6.52 -19.60
N GLN A 555 -4.34 -5.58 -19.89
CA GLN A 555 -4.62 -4.29 -20.52
C GLN A 555 -4.21 -4.25 -22.01
N HIS A 556 -4.46 -5.33 -22.76
CA HIS A 556 -4.09 -5.45 -24.18
C HIS A 556 -4.96 -4.60 -25.14
N GLY A 557 -5.82 -3.70 -24.62
CA GLY A 557 -6.61 -2.74 -25.41
C GLY A 557 -7.76 -3.29 -26.29
N SER A 558 -8.09 -4.59 -26.23
CA SER A 558 -9.10 -5.19 -27.12
C SER A 558 -10.44 -5.36 -26.42
N LEU A 559 -11.44 -4.54 -26.77
CA LEU A 559 -12.81 -4.65 -26.22
C LEU A 559 -13.41 -6.06 -26.39
N ARG A 560 -13.16 -6.71 -27.54
CA ARG A 560 -13.69 -8.06 -27.84
C ARG A 560 -13.23 -9.11 -26.83
N GLN A 561 -11.99 -9.04 -26.40
CA GLN A 561 -11.43 -9.99 -25.44
C GLN A 561 -11.92 -9.69 -24.02
N HIS A 562 -12.12 -8.42 -23.67
CA HIS A 562 -12.74 -8.03 -22.40
C HIS A 562 -14.20 -8.51 -22.31
N ILE A 563 -14.99 -8.32 -23.38
CA ILE A 563 -16.38 -8.81 -23.44
C ILE A 563 -16.42 -10.35 -23.40
N ALA A 564 -15.52 -11.04 -24.12
CA ALA A 564 -15.45 -12.50 -24.06
C ALA A 564 -15.06 -13.01 -22.67
N LEU A 565 -14.13 -12.33 -21.98
CA LEU A 565 -13.77 -12.66 -20.60
C LEU A 565 -14.94 -12.41 -19.65
N LEU A 566 -15.62 -11.28 -19.78
CA LEU A 566 -16.83 -10.97 -19.00
C LEU A 566 -17.89 -12.05 -19.19
N ALA A 567 -18.24 -12.38 -20.43
CA ALA A 567 -19.22 -13.43 -20.73
C ALA A 567 -18.80 -14.79 -20.17
N LEU A 568 -17.52 -15.16 -20.27
CA LEU A 568 -17.01 -16.40 -19.70
C LEU A 568 -17.12 -16.42 -18.17
N VAL A 569 -16.69 -15.34 -17.50
CA VAL A 569 -16.75 -15.21 -16.04
C VAL A 569 -18.19 -15.24 -15.55
N THR A 570 -19.09 -14.50 -16.20
CA THR A 570 -20.53 -14.53 -15.89
C THR A 570 -21.11 -15.91 -16.11
N ALA A 571 -20.77 -16.61 -17.20
CA ALA A 571 -21.24 -17.98 -17.45
C ALA A 571 -20.76 -18.96 -16.38
N VAL A 572 -19.50 -18.85 -15.92
CA VAL A 572 -18.95 -19.71 -14.86
C VAL A 572 -19.67 -19.46 -13.53
N PHE A 573 -19.83 -18.20 -13.12
CA PHE A 573 -20.54 -17.87 -11.89
C PHE A 573 -22.03 -18.23 -11.95
N ALA A 574 -22.65 -18.04 -13.12
CA ALA A 574 -24.02 -18.46 -13.39
C ALA A 574 -24.21 -19.98 -13.20
N LEU A 575 -23.35 -20.77 -13.86
CA LEU A 575 -23.39 -22.23 -13.75
C LEU A 575 -23.09 -22.70 -12.33
N LEU A 576 -22.07 -22.12 -11.67
CA LEU A 576 -21.76 -22.41 -10.27
C LEU A 576 -22.96 -22.11 -9.36
N GLY A 577 -23.62 -20.97 -9.57
CA GLY A 577 -24.84 -20.59 -8.86
C GLY A 577 -25.98 -21.60 -9.07
N THR A 578 -26.20 -22.05 -10.31
CA THR A 578 -27.23 -23.07 -10.60
C THR A 578 -26.91 -24.41 -9.94
N VAL A 579 -25.63 -24.82 -9.89
CA VAL A 579 -25.20 -26.06 -9.21
C VAL A 579 -25.39 -25.94 -7.70
N LEU A 580 -24.95 -24.84 -7.08
CA LEU A 580 -25.14 -24.61 -5.65
C LEU A 580 -26.62 -24.47 -5.25
N ALA A 581 -27.45 -23.91 -6.13
CA ALA A 581 -28.89 -23.82 -5.91
C ALA A 581 -29.63 -25.15 -6.13
N SER A 582 -29.03 -26.11 -6.86
CA SER A 582 -29.67 -27.39 -7.16
C SER A 582 -29.91 -28.29 -5.93
N ASP A 583 -29.14 -28.09 -4.85
CA ASP A 583 -29.38 -28.73 -3.54
C ASP A 583 -30.73 -28.33 -2.90
N HIS A 584 -31.35 -27.23 -3.35
CA HIS A 584 -32.67 -26.77 -2.90
C HIS A 584 -33.83 -27.27 -3.78
N GLY A 585 -33.57 -28.24 -4.69
CA GLY A 585 -34.58 -28.84 -5.57
C GLY A 585 -34.96 -27.92 -6.72
N ALA A 586 -34.16 -27.90 -7.78
CA ALA A 586 -34.49 -27.21 -9.01
C ALA A 586 -35.79 -27.78 -9.62
N ARG A 587 -36.89 -27.02 -9.54
CA ARG A 587 -38.15 -27.36 -10.21
C ARG A 587 -38.10 -26.84 -11.64
N LEU A 588 -38.36 -27.70 -12.61
CA LEU A 588 -38.60 -27.26 -13.97
C LEU A 588 -39.93 -26.47 -13.98
N PRO A 589 -39.98 -25.31 -14.65
CA PRO A 589 -41.21 -24.53 -14.73
C PRO A 589 -42.30 -25.31 -15.48
N ALA A 590 -43.55 -25.06 -15.11
CA ALA A 590 -44.70 -25.63 -15.81
C ALA A 590 -44.77 -25.08 -17.25
N THR A 591 -45.06 -25.96 -18.21
CA THR A 591 -45.18 -25.57 -19.62
C THR A 591 -46.53 -24.90 -19.87
N SER A 592 -46.53 -23.68 -20.39
CA SER A 592 -47.73 -22.99 -20.88
C SER A 592 -48.01 -23.33 -22.35
N GLU A 593 -49.29 -23.43 -22.73
CA GLU A 593 -49.67 -23.53 -24.14
C GLU A 593 -49.29 -22.24 -24.89
N LEU A 594 -48.60 -22.38 -26.02
CA LEU A 594 -48.20 -21.24 -26.86
C LEU A 594 -49.22 -21.02 -27.97
N SER A 595 -49.71 -19.78 -28.06
CA SER A 595 -50.42 -19.28 -29.25
C SER A 595 -49.56 -19.42 -30.50
N TRP A 596 -50.18 -19.64 -31.66
CA TRP A 596 -49.48 -19.67 -32.94
C TRP A 596 -48.71 -18.36 -33.20
N LEU A 597 -49.26 -17.21 -32.76
CA LEU A 597 -48.63 -15.90 -32.85
C LEU A 597 -47.37 -15.82 -31.99
N ALA A 598 -47.41 -16.37 -30.77
CA ALA A 598 -46.26 -16.40 -29.88
C ALA A 598 -45.14 -17.28 -30.45
N THR A 599 -45.50 -18.46 -30.98
CA THR A 599 -44.55 -19.37 -31.63
C THR A 599 -43.91 -18.72 -32.86
N ALA A 600 -44.71 -18.08 -33.72
CA ALA A 600 -44.21 -17.35 -34.88
C ALA A 600 -43.27 -16.20 -34.48
N GLY A 601 -43.62 -15.44 -33.44
CA GLY A 601 -42.77 -14.39 -32.87
C GLY A 601 -41.42 -14.93 -32.36
N CYS A 602 -41.43 -16.00 -31.57
CA CYS A 602 -40.21 -16.65 -31.07
C CYS A 602 -39.32 -17.18 -32.20
N VAL A 603 -39.90 -17.85 -33.20
CA VAL A 603 -39.16 -18.37 -34.36
C VAL A 603 -38.52 -17.22 -35.12
N LEU A 604 -39.26 -16.14 -35.38
CA LEU A 604 -38.73 -14.95 -36.04
C LEU A 604 -37.62 -14.28 -35.22
N ALA A 605 -37.78 -14.19 -33.90
CA ALA A 605 -36.78 -13.65 -32.97
C ALA A 605 -35.45 -14.42 -33.04
N VAL A 606 -35.52 -15.75 -32.97
CA VAL A 606 -34.36 -16.65 -33.01
C VAL A 606 -33.70 -16.66 -34.38
N LEU A 607 -34.48 -16.74 -35.46
CA LEU A 607 -33.94 -16.71 -36.82
C LEU A 607 -33.30 -15.36 -37.13
N GLY A 608 -33.88 -14.25 -36.68
CA GLY A 608 -33.30 -12.91 -36.79
C GLY A 608 -31.96 -12.79 -36.05
N ALA A 609 -31.88 -13.27 -34.81
CA ALA A 609 -30.64 -13.27 -34.03
C ALA A 609 -29.56 -14.17 -34.66
N ALA A 610 -29.93 -15.36 -35.12
CA ALA A 610 -29.04 -16.27 -35.83
C ALA A 610 -28.55 -15.66 -37.17
N GLY A 611 -29.46 -15.00 -37.89
CA GLY A 611 -29.16 -14.25 -39.10
C GLY A 611 -28.16 -13.13 -38.85
N ALA A 612 -28.38 -12.31 -37.83
CA ALA A 612 -27.46 -11.23 -37.44
C ALA A 612 -26.06 -11.75 -37.06
N ALA A 613 -25.96 -12.93 -36.45
CA ALA A 613 -24.68 -13.57 -36.12
C ALA A 613 -23.95 -14.17 -37.33
N ALA A 614 -24.68 -14.60 -38.37
CA ALA A 614 -24.12 -15.28 -39.54
C ALA A 614 -23.84 -14.33 -40.72
N MET A 615 -24.64 -13.27 -40.88
CA MET A 615 -24.60 -12.36 -42.01
C MET A 615 -23.40 -11.41 -41.94
N ARG A 616 -22.90 -11.05 -43.14
CA ARG A 616 -21.74 -10.16 -43.30
C ARG A 616 -22.10 -8.81 -43.89
N ASP A 617 -23.21 -8.76 -44.61
CA ASP A 617 -23.71 -7.54 -45.23
C ASP A 617 -24.42 -6.67 -44.19
N ARG A 618 -24.17 -5.36 -44.24
CA ARG A 618 -24.72 -4.39 -43.27
C ARG A 618 -26.23 -4.32 -43.34
N ILE A 619 -26.79 -4.28 -44.55
CA ILE A 619 -28.23 -4.20 -44.77
C ILE A 619 -28.88 -5.49 -44.28
N ALA A 620 -28.26 -6.63 -44.57
CA ALA A 620 -28.74 -7.93 -44.11
C ALA A 620 -28.69 -8.04 -42.57
N LEU A 621 -27.65 -7.51 -41.92
CA LEU A 621 -27.53 -7.47 -40.46
C LEU A 621 -28.61 -6.58 -39.83
N ILE A 622 -28.82 -5.37 -40.36
CA ILE A 622 -29.87 -4.46 -39.88
C ILE A 622 -31.25 -5.13 -40.02
N THR A 623 -31.49 -5.77 -41.17
CA THR A 623 -32.77 -6.45 -41.45
C THR A 623 -32.99 -7.64 -40.52
N ALA A 624 -31.93 -8.43 -40.25
CA ALA A 624 -32.01 -9.57 -39.35
C ALA A 624 -32.23 -9.15 -37.89
N LEU A 625 -31.62 -8.04 -37.45
CA LEU A 625 -31.88 -7.44 -36.14
C LEU A 625 -33.34 -6.95 -36.04
N GLY A 626 -33.82 -6.25 -37.08
CA GLY A 626 -35.21 -5.80 -37.20
C GLY A 626 -36.22 -6.95 -37.14
N ALA A 627 -35.95 -8.04 -37.86
CA ALA A 627 -36.76 -9.26 -37.76
C ALA A 627 -36.76 -9.81 -36.33
N SER A 628 -35.61 -9.78 -35.65
CA SER A 628 -35.51 -10.26 -34.27
C SER A 628 -36.38 -9.43 -33.31
N GLY A 629 -36.27 -8.10 -33.37
CA GLY A 629 -37.06 -7.19 -32.54
C GLY A 629 -38.56 -7.21 -32.83
N LEU A 630 -38.95 -7.34 -34.10
CA LEU A 630 -40.36 -7.56 -34.49
C LEU A 630 -40.89 -8.89 -33.96
N GLY A 631 -40.08 -9.96 -33.99
CA GLY A 631 -40.43 -11.25 -33.40
C GLY A 631 -40.70 -11.15 -31.90
N ILE A 632 -39.87 -10.40 -31.17
CA ILE A 632 -40.07 -10.11 -29.73
C ILE A 632 -41.35 -9.28 -29.51
N GLY A 633 -41.62 -8.28 -30.36
CA GLY A 633 -42.85 -7.50 -30.30
C GLY A 633 -44.12 -8.34 -30.50
N LEU A 634 -44.10 -9.27 -31.46
CA LEU A 634 -45.19 -10.23 -31.69
C LEU A 634 -45.39 -11.16 -30.49
N PHE A 635 -44.30 -11.60 -29.86
CA PHE A 635 -44.37 -12.40 -28.64
C PHE A 635 -45.06 -11.62 -27.51
N PHE A 636 -44.67 -10.36 -27.26
CA PHE A 636 -45.31 -9.52 -26.24
C PHE A 636 -46.80 -9.30 -26.50
N LEU A 637 -47.19 -9.10 -27.76
CA LEU A 637 -48.60 -8.99 -28.13
C LEU A 637 -49.36 -10.28 -27.82
N ALA A 638 -48.76 -11.43 -28.12
CA ALA A 638 -49.39 -12.74 -27.92
C ALA A 638 -49.57 -13.12 -26.44
N VAL A 639 -48.73 -12.59 -25.54
CA VAL A 639 -48.86 -12.79 -24.08
C VAL A 639 -49.70 -11.70 -23.38
N GLY A 640 -50.36 -10.83 -24.14
CA GLY A 640 -51.26 -9.81 -23.58
C GLY A 640 -50.55 -8.56 -23.03
N ALA A 641 -49.35 -8.23 -23.51
CA ALA A 641 -48.60 -7.03 -23.14
C ALA A 641 -48.56 -6.00 -24.30
N PRO A 642 -49.69 -5.35 -24.65
CA PRO A 642 -49.78 -4.47 -25.82
C PRO A 642 -48.92 -3.21 -25.71
N ASP A 643 -48.78 -2.60 -24.52
CA ASP A 643 -47.94 -1.40 -24.33
C ASP A 643 -46.46 -1.69 -24.59
N VAL A 644 -45.97 -2.82 -24.06
CA VAL A 644 -44.60 -3.28 -24.26
C VAL A 644 -44.39 -3.66 -25.74
N ALA A 645 -45.37 -4.30 -26.38
CA ALA A 645 -45.30 -4.65 -27.80
C ALA A 645 -45.19 -3.41 -28.70
N ILE A 646 -46.05 -2.39 -28.49
CA ILE A 646 -46.00 -1.15 -29.27
C ILE A 646 -44.67 -0.43 -29.04
N THR A 647 -44.21 -0.35 -27.79
CA THR A 647 -42.91 0.25 -27.45
C THR A 647 -41.77 -0.47 -28.17
N GLN A 648 -41.74 -1.81 -28.11
CA GLN A 648 -40.71 -2.63 -28.76
C GLN A 648 -40.68 -2.41 -30.27
N ILE A 649 -41.83 -2.39 -30.94
CA ILE A 649 -41.91 -2.18 -32.39
C ILE A 649 -41.41 -0.78 -32.77
N MET A 650 -41.77 0.24 -31.99
CA MET A 650 -41.32 1.62 -32.24
C MET A 650 -39.81 1.78 -32.01
N VAL A 651 -39.29 1.25 -30.90
CA VAL A 651 -37.86 1.26 -30.58
C VAL A 651 -37.07 0.50 -31.64
N GLU A 652 -37.54 -0.66 -32.08
CA GLU A 652 -36.87 -1.44 -33.13
C GLU A 652 -36.86 -0.68 -34.46
N THR A 653 -37.98 -0.07 -34.84
CA THR A 653 -38.07 0.76 -36.06
C THR A 653 -37.05 1.89 -36.03
N LEU A 654 -36.96 2.62 -34.91
CA LEU A 654 -35.99 3.70 -34.74
C LEU A 654 -34.55 3.19 -34.71
N THR A 655 -34.30 2.05 -34.06
CA THR A 655 -32.96 1.44 -33.99
C THR A 655 -32.47 1.02 -35.37
N VAL A 656 -33.33 0.41 -36.20
CA VAL A 656 -33.05 0.07 -37.59
C VAL A 656 -32.68 1.32 -38.38
N ILE A 657 -33.43 2.41 -38.23
CA ILE A 657 -33.17 3.67 -38.93
C ILE A 657 -31.84 4.29 -38.45
N PHE A 658 -31.62 4.39 -37.14
CA PHE A 658 -30.37 4.93 -36.60
C PHE A 658 -29.15 4.10 -37.00
N LEU A 659 -29.26 2.78 -36.94
CA LEU A 659 -28.18 1.90 -37.34
C LEU A 659 -27.92 1.99 -38.85
N ALA A 660 -28.96 2.13 -39.67
CA ALA A 660 -28.82 2.35 -41.10
C ALA A 660 -28.07 3.65 -41.41
N LEU A 661 -28.44 4.76 -40.76
CA LEU A 661 -27.74 6.05 -40.88
C LEU A 661 -26.28 5.91 -40.40
N VAL A 662 -26.03 5.43 -39.19
CA VAL A 662 -24.65 5.25 -38.66
C VAL A 662 -23.80 4.35 -39.57
N LEU A 663 -24.37 3.26 -40.09
CA LEU A 663 -23.65 2.33 -40.95
C LEU A 663 -23.45 2.84 -42.38
N ASN A 664 -24.23 3.83 -42.84
CA ASN A 664 -24.02 4.46 -44.14
C ASN A 664 -22.76 5.35 -44.10
N GLY A 665 -22.59 6.16 -43.05
CA GLY A 665 -21.42 7.03 -42.86
C GLY A 665 -20.10 6.36 -42.48
N LEU A 666 -20.06 5.05 -42.22
CA LEU A 666 -18.83 4.34 -41.86
C LEU A 666 -18.15 3.69 -43.09
N PRO A 667 -16.82 3.76 -43.25
CA PRO A 667 -16.12 3.05 -44.33
C PRO A 667 -16.40 1.55 -44.22
N ALA A 668 -16.44 0.82 -45.33
CA ALA A 668 -16.64 -0.63 -45.36
C ALA A 668 -15.50 -1.36 -44.64
N VAL A 669 -15.53 -1.42 -43.31
CA VAL A 669 -14.49 -2.05 -42.50
C VAL A 669 -14.55 -3.56 -42.73
N GLN A 670 -13.47 -4.14 -43.25
CA GLN A 670 -13.32 -5.59 -43.36
C GLN A 670 -13.41 -6.24 -41.98
N ILE A 671 -14.26 -7.25 -41.83
CA ILE A 671 -14.45 -7.97 -40.56
C ILE A 671 -13.23 -8.86 -40.27
N ILE A 672 -12.18 -8.28 -39.66
CA ILE A 672 -10.86 -8.91 -39.39
C ILE A 672 -10.95 -10.23 -38.59
N GLY A 673 -12.05 -10.48 -37.87
CA GLY A 673 -12.24 -11.66 -37.01
C GLY A 673 -12.54 -12.98 -37.74
N TRP A 674 -13.05 -12.92 -38.98
CA TRP A 674 -13.49 -14.12 -39.71
C TRP A 674 -12.36 -15.00 -40.24
N ARG A 675 -11.14 -14.46 -40.38
CA ARG A 675 -9.98 -15.15 -40.95
C ARG A 675 -9.29 -16.12 -39.96
N ASN A 676 -9.51 -15.96 -38.65
CA ASN A 676 -8.89 -16.82 -37.64
C ASN A 676 -9.88 -17.86 -37.07
N SER A 677 -9.89 -19.05 -37.68
CA SER A 677 -10.78 -20.17 -37.32
C SER A 677 -10.69 -20.57 -35.84
N ARG A 678 -9.53 -20.44 -35.20
CA ARG A 678 -9.36 -20.77 -33.78
C ARG A 678 -10.05 -19.76 -32.86
N ARG A 679 -9.87 -18.46 -33.12
CA ARG A 679 -10.52 -17.40 -32.32
C ARG A 679 -12.03 -17.41 -32.51
N ARG A 680 -12.51 -17.66 -33.73
CA ARG A 680 -13.94 -17.81 -34.02
C ARG A 680 -14.57 -18.95 -33.21
N ARG A 681 -13.90 -20.12 -33.16
CA ARG A 681 -14.35 -21.26 -32.34
C ARG A 681 -14.39 -20.91 -30.85
N LEU A 682 -13.37 -20.22 -30.34
CA LEU A 682 -13.36 -19.77 -28.93
C LEU A 682 -14.54 -18.83 -28.63
N HIS A 683 -14.79 -17.83 -29.48
CA HIS A 683 -15.92 -16.92 -29.29
C HIS A 683 -17.27 -17.63 -29.39
N LEU A 684 -17.40 -18.62 -30.28
CA LEU A 684 -18.59 -19.46 -30.39
C LEU A 684 -18.82 -20.26 -29.10
N ILE A 685 -17.78 -20.89 -28.56
CA ILE A 685 -17.85 -21.65 -27.30
C ILE A 685 -18.26 -20.74 -26.14
N VAL A 686 -17.63 -19.56 -26.04
CA VAL A 686 -17.97 -18.58 -24.99
C VAL A 686 -19.41 -18.09 -25.12
N ALA A 687 -19.85 -17.73 -26.33
CA ALA A 687 -21.22 -17.27 -26.57
C ALA A 687 -22.26 -18.36 -26.29
N ALA A 688 -22.01 -19.60 -26.74
CA ALA A 688 -22.88 -20.73 -26.47
C ALA A 688 -22.92 -21.06 -24.96
N GLY A 689 -21.77 -21.08 -24.29
CA GLY A 689 -21.69 -21.30 -22.85
C GLY A 689 -22.42 -20.22 -22.05
N PHE A 690 -22.26 -18.96 -22.44
CA PHE A 690 -23.00 -17.85 -21.84
C PHE A 690 -24.51 -17.97 -22.07
N GLY A 691 -24.94 -18.27 -23.29
CA GLY A 691 -26.35 -18.48 -23.62
C GLY A 691 -26.97 -19.63 -22.82
N ILE A 692 -26.30 -20.77 -22.73
CA ILE A 692 -26.74 -21.92 -21.92
C ILE A 692 -26.84 -21.54 -20.44
N ALA A 693 -25.83 -20.86 -19.91
CA ALA A 693 -25.80 -20.46 -18.50
C ALA A 693 -26.95 -19.50 -18.15
N VAL A 694 -27.22 -18.51 -19.01
CA VAL A 694 -28.35 -17.58 -18.83
C VAL A 694 -29.68 -18.32 -18.95
N THR A 695 -29.84 -19.22 -19.92
CA THR A 695 -31.05 -20.04 -20.06
C THR A 695 -31.31 -20.88 -18.82
N LEU A 696 -30.27 -21.52 -18.27
CA LEU A 696 -30.41 -22.33 -17.05
C LEU A 696 -30.81 -21.48 -15.84
N ILE A 697 -30.22 -20.29 -15.67
CA ILE A 697 -30.64 -19.34 -14.61
C ILE A 697 -32.11 -18.95 -14.78
N ILE A 698 -32.53 -18.59 -16.00
CA ILE A 698 -33.91 -18.16 -16.24
C ILE A 698 -34.88 -19.32 -15.96
N LEU A 699 -34.55 -20.54 -16.39
CA LEU A 699 -35.37 -21.72 -16.10
C LEU A 699 -35.47 -22.00 -14.60
N THR A 700 -34.37 -21.89 -13.85
CA THR A 700 -34.42 -22.09 -12.40
C THR A 700 -35.16 -20.97 -11.68
N ALA A 701 -35.05 -19.73 -12.14
CA ALA A 701 -35.74 -18.58 -11.57
C ALA A 701 -37.27 -18.65 -11.79
N ILE A 702 -37.72 -19.00 -13.00
CA ILE A 702 -39.15 -19.16 -13.32
C ILE A 702 -39.75 -20.39 -12.61
N GLY A 703 -38.94 -21.41 -12.34
CA GLY A 703 -39.36 -22.59 -11.57
C GLY A 703 -39.69 -22.30 -10.09
N GLN A 704 -39.34 -21.12 -9.58
CA GLN A 704 -39.66 -20.69 -8.23
C GLN A 704 -41.00 -19.93 -8.21
N PRO A 705 -41.84 -20.10 -7.16
CA PRO A 705 -43.04 -19.31 -7.01
C PRO A 705 -42.68 -17.83 -6.85
N LEU A 706 -43.38 -16.96 -7.58
CA LEU A 706 -43.26 -15.51 -7.40
C LEU A 706 -43.63 -15.15 -5.95
N PRO A 707 -42.75 -14.48 -5.19
CA PRO A 707 -43.08 -14.11 -3.82
C PRO A 707 -44.12 -12.98 -3.78
N GLY A 708 -45.29 -13.28 -3.18
CA GLY A 708 -46.32 -12.29 -2.82
C GLY A 708 -47.45 -12.08 -3.85
N GLY A 709 -48.51 -11.39 -3.42
CA GLY A 709 -49.68 -11.02 -4.23
C GLY A 709 -49.59 -9.62 -4.83
N LEU A 710 -48.38 -9.16 -5.19
CA LEU A 710 -48.17 -7.77 -5.66
C LEU A 710 -48.85 -7.52 -7.02
N ALA A 711 -48.84 -8.52 -7.91
CA ALA A 711 -49.56 -8.45 -9.18
C ALA A 711 -51.07 -8.29 -8.94
N ASP A 712 -51.63 -9.12 -8.05
CA ASP A 712 -53.05 -9.03 -7.65
C ASP A 712 -53.37 -7.67 -7.01
N TRP A 713 -52.45 -7.13 -6.21
CA TRP A 713 -52.59 -5.80 -5.62
C TRP A 713 -52.65 -4.69 -6.69
N TYR A 714 -51.77 -4.71 -7.70
CA TYR A 714 -51.84 -3.72 -8.79
C TYR A 714 -53.13 -3.86 -9.60
N LEU A 715 -53.58 -5.09 -9.89
CA LEU A 715 -54.85 -5.32 -10.59
C LEU A 715 -56.04 -4.79 -9.78
N ALA A 716 -56.04 -4.97 -8.46
CA ALA A 716 -57.10 -4.51 -7.58
C ALA A 716 -57.09 -2.99 -7.34
N ASN A 717 -55.92 -2.33 -7.37
CA ASN A 717 -55.77 -0.92 -6.95
C ASN A 717 -55.54 0.07 -8.10
N SER A 718 -55.27 -0.35 -9.34
CA SER A 718 -55.01 0.58 -10.45
C SER A 718 -56.21 1.47 -10.78
N LEU A 719 -57.43 0.91 -10.81
CA LEU A 719 -58.64 1.68 -11.07
C LEU A 719 -59.13 2.46 -9.84
N PRO A 720 -59.24 1.86 -8.63
CA PRO A 720 -59.72 2.59 -7.45
C PRO A 720 -58.72 3.63 -6.90
N GLY A 721 -57.41 3.36 -7.00
CA GLY A 721 -56.35 4.22 -6.45
C GLY A 721 -55.72 5.15 -7.48
N GLY A 722 -55.41 4.63 -8.68
CA GLY A 722 -54.77 5.39 -9.77
C GLY A 722 -55.73 5.94 -10.82
N HIS A 723 -57.04 5.70 -10.68
CA HIS A 723 -58.09 6.16 -11.60
C HIS A 723 -57.90 5.79 -13.08
N GLY A 724 -57.16 4.71 -13.37
CA GLY A 724 -56.84 4.27 -14.72
C GLY A 724 -57.09 2.77 -14.93
N ALA A 725 -57.69 2.43 -16.08
CA ALA A 725 -57.89 1.04 -16.47
C ALA A 725 -56.63 0.38 -17.07
N ASN A 726 -55.66 1.19 -17.55
CA ASN A 726 -54.39 0.66 -18.03
C ASN A 726 -53.42 0.47 -16.85
N VAL A 727 -53.39 -0.74 -16.31
CA VAL A 727 -52.54 -1.11 -15.17
C VAL A 727 -51.06 -0.83 -15.43
N VAL A 728 -50.56 -1.05 -16.65
CA VAL A 728 -49.15 -0.82 -16.99
C VAL A 728 -48.82 0.66 -16.93
N ASN A 729 -49.62 1.51 -17.59
CA ASN A 729 -49.39 2.96 -17.55
C ASN A 729 -49.52 3.50 -16.12
N VAL A 730 -50.55 3.10 -15.37
CA VAL A 730 -50.74 3.52 -13.97
C VAL A 730 -49.54 3.13 -13.09
N ILE A 731 -48.95 1.95 -13.29
CA ILE A 731 -47.70 1.60 -12.60
C ILE A 731 -46.58 2.57 -12.98
N LEU A 732 -46.38 2.86 -14.27
CA LEU A 732 -45.28 3.70 -14.75
C LEU A 732 -45.43 5.17 -14.39
N VAL A 733 -46.65 5.71 -14.28
CA VAL A 733 -46.87 7.16 -14.11
C VAL A 733 -47.38 7.55 -12.72
N ASP A 734 -47.78 6.58 -11.91
CA ASP A 734 -48.28 6.81 -10.54
C ASP A 734 -47.51 5.94 -9.52
N PHE A 735 -47.78 4.62 -9.46
CA PHE A 735 -47.22 3.78 -8.38
C PHE A 735 -45.69 3.68 -8.38
N ARG A 736 -45.07 3.71 -9.56
CA ARG A 736 -43.62 3.63 -9.79
C ARG A 736 -43.14 4.75 -10.73
N ALA A 737 -43.78 5.92 -10.64
CA ALA A 737 -43.40 7.12 -11.39
C ALA A 737 -41.91 7.49 -11.26
N PHE A 738 -41.28 7.15 -10.13
CA PHE A 738 -39.86 7.41 -9.91
C PHE A 738 -38.95 6.59 -10.85
N ASP A 739 -39.33 5.34 -11.19
CA ASP A 739 -38.59 4.50 -12.13
C ASP A 739 -38.62 5.14 -13.53
N THR A 740 -39.81 5.57 -13.97
CA THR A 740 -40.00 6.25 -15.27
C THR A 740 -39.31 7.62 -15.34
N LEU A 741 -39.24 8.38 -14.25
CA LEU A 741 -38.46 9.61 -14.18
C LEU A 741 -36.96 9.33 -14.40
N GLY A 742 -36.45 8.26 -13.81
CA GLY A 742 -35.08 7.79 -14.02
C GLY A 742 -34.82 7.37 -15.47
N GLU A 743 -35.73 6.63 -16.09
CA GLU A 743 -35.63 6.19 -17.48
C GLU A 743 -35.56 7.36 -18.46
N ILE A 744 -36.46 8.35 -18.35
CA ILE A 744 -36.45 9.52 -19.25
C ILE A 744 -35.21 10.39 -19.05
N LEU A 745 -34.67 10.44 -17.82
CA LEU A 745 -33.40 11.09 -17.54
C LEU A 745 -32.24 10.37 -18.24
N VAL A 746 -32.21 9.04 -18.20
CA VAL A 746 -31.21 8.23 -18.94
C VAL A 746 -31.31 8.49 -20.44
N VAL A 747 -32.52 8.51 -21.01
CA VAL A 747 -32.73 8.82 -22.44
C VAL A 747 -32.23 10.23 -22.78
N ALA A 748 -32.56 11.23 -21.96
CA ALA A 748 -32.11 12.61 -22.16
C ALA A 748 -30.57 12.73 -22.10
N LEU A 749 -29.94 12.09 -21.10
CA LEU A 749 -28.49 12.10 -20.94
C LEU A 749 -27.78 11.35 -22.06
N ALA A 750 -28.28 10.19 -22.46
CA ALA A 750 -27.75 9.42 -23.59
C ALA A 750 -27.82 10.21 -24.89
N ALA A 751 -28.96 10.84 -25.17
CA ALA A 751 -29.15 11.69 -26.34
C ALA A 751 -28.24 12.93 -26.32
N LEU A 752 -28.09 13.59 -25.17
CA LEU A 752 -27.19 14.73 -25.02
C LEU A 752 -25.72 14.31 -25.21
N ALA A 753 -25.29 13.20 -24.60
CA ALA A 753 -23.95 12.67 -24.75
C ALA A 753 -23.65 12.29 -26.21
N ALA A 754 -24.59 11.61 -26.88
CA ALA A 754 -24.50 11.31 -28.30
C ALA A 754 -24.40 12.59 -29.14
N ALA A 755 -25.25 13.59 -28.88
CA ALA A 755 -25.22 14.88 -29.56
C ALA A 755 -23.91 15.65 -29.35
N LEU A 756 -23.26 15.52 -28.18
CA LEU A 756 -21.94 16.10 -27.91
C LEU A 756 -20.83 15.40 -28.68
N LEU A 757 -20.86 14.07 -28.78
CA LEU A 757 -19.89 13.25 -29.53
C LEU A 757 -20.05 13.40 -31.04
N LEU A 758 -21.26 13.69 -31.51
CA LEU A 758 -21.60 13.90 -32.92
C LEU A 758 -21.43 15.36 -33.36
N ARG A 759 -20.81 16.23 -32.54
CA ARG A 759 -20.53 17.62 -32.94
C ARG A 759 -19.59 17.65 -34.15
N PRO A 760 -19.94 18.36 -35.23
CA PRO A 760 -19.03 18.54 -36.37
C PRO A 760 -17.80 19.37 -35.96
N ASP A 761 -16.65 19.08 -36.57
CA ASP A 761 -15.43 19.89 -36.42
C ASP A 761 -15.68 21.32 -36.94
N LYS A 762 -15.16 22.31 -36.20
CA LYS A 762 -15.42 23.75 -36.47
C LYS A 762 -15.03 24.20 -37.88
N ASP A 763 -14.15 23.48 -38.57
CA ASP A 763 -13.64 23.83 -39.90
C ASP A 763 -14.60 23.48 -41.06
N VAL A 764 -15.62 22.64 -40.83
CA VAL A 764 -16.63 22.26 -41.87
C VAL A 764 -17.79 23.27 -41.94
N GLN A 765 -17.89 24.21 -40.99
CA GLN A 765 -19.00 25.16 -40.87
C GLN A 765 -19.04 26.29 -41.93
N ARG A 766 -18.11 26.34 -42.90
CA ARG A 766 -18.01 27.49 -43.82
C ARG A 766 -18.41 27.23 -45.28
N GLY A 767 -18.99 26.09 -45.64
CA GLY A 767 -19.29 25.84 -47.07
C GLY A 767 -20.36 24.81 -47.45
N GLY A 768 -21.26 24.39 -46.56
CA GLY A 768 -22.31 23.41 -46.91
C GLY A 768 -23.70 24.07 -47.05
N ASP A 769 -24.22 24.08 -48.28
CA ASP A 769 -25.56 24.53 -48.69
C ASP A 769 -26.69 23.88 -47.87
N GLU A 770 -27.88 24.51 -47.90
CA GLU A 770 -29.13 23.98 -47.36
C GLU A 770 -29.31 22.50 -47.74
N GLY A 771 -29.23 21.60 -46.75
CA GLY A 771 -29.20 20.15 -46.95
C GLY A 771 -30.24 19.65 -47.95
N ASN A 772 -29.76 19.17 -49.10
CA ASN A 772 -30.60 18.51 -50.08
C ASN A 772 -31.27 17.28 -49.43
N PRO A 773 -32.56 17.02 -49.73
CA PRO A 773 -33.24 15.83 -49.21
C PRO A 773 -32.49 14.57 -49.64
N GLU A 774 -32.31 13.61 -48.73
CA GLU A 774 -31.62 12.33 -49.01
C GLU A 774 -32.29 11.56 -50.17
N PHE A 775 -33.59 11.80 -50.40
CA PHE A 775 -34.35 11.18 -51.48
C PHE A 775 -34.91 12.24 -52.43
N GLY A 776 -34.39 12.28 -53.67
CA GLY A 776 -34.84 13.19 -54.74
C GLY A 776 -36.21 12.88 -55.37
N SER A 777 -37.00 11.97 -54.78
CA SER A 777 -38.30 11.57 -55.32
C SER A 777 -39.43 12.49 -54.85
N VAL A 778 -40.06 13.19 -55.79
CA VAL A 778 -41.21 14.07 -55.53
C VAL A 778 -42.41 13.28 -55.01
N MET A 779 -42.63 12.05 -55.49
CA MET A 779 -43.72 11.18 -55.02
C MET A 779 -43.56 10.81 -53.54
N LEU A 780 -42.33 10.46 -53.12
CA LEU A 780 -42.04 10.14 -51.73
C LEU A 780 -42.26 11.38 -50.83
N ARG A 781 -41.75 12.54 -51.25
CA ARG A 781 -41.86 13.79 -50.48
C ARG A 781 -43.30 14.25 -50.24
N GLN A 782 -44.17 14.09 -51.25
CA GLN A 782 -45.59 14.42 -51.15
C GLN A 782 -46.37 13.42 -50.30
N GLY A 783 -45.97 12.14 -50.27
CA GLY A 783 -46.58 11.12 -49.42
C GLY A 783 -46.13 11.18 -47.95
N LEU A 784 -44.89 11.60 -47.67
CA LEU A 784 -44.33 11.60 -46.32
C LEU A 784 -44.94 12.65 -45.39
N ARG A 785 -45.34 13.82 -45.91
CA ARG A 785 -45.91 14.91 -45.11
C ARG A 785 -47.28 14.60 -44.50
N PRO A 786 -48.30 14.12 -45.25
CA PRO A 786 -49.58 13.73 -44.66
C PRO A 786 -49.42 12.53 -43.71
N LEU A 787 -48.51 11.60 -44.01
CA LEU A 787 -48.21 10.47 -43.15
C LEU A 787 -47.58 10.92 -41.81
N ALA A 788 -46.62 11.84 -41.84
CA ALA A 788 -46.05 12.43 -40.62
C ALA A 788 -47.11 13.18 -39.80
N GLY A 789 -48.00 13.93 -40.45
CA GLY A 789 -49.13 14.59 -39.78
C GLY A 789 -50.08 13.59 -39.10
N LEU A 790 -50.39 12.48 -39.78
CA LEU A 790 -51.19 11.39 -39.22
C LEU A 790 -50.50 10.73 -38.01
N LEU A 791 -49.19 10.48 -38.10
CA LEU A 791 -48.42 9.90 -36.99
C LEU A 791 -48.37 10.85 -35.78
N LEU A 792 -48.24 12.17 -35.98
CA LEU A 792 -48.33 13.14 -34.89
C LEU A 792 -49.72 13.15 -34.23
N LEU A 793 -50.79 13.04 -35.02
CA LEU A 793 -52.14 12.92 -34.47
C LEU A 793 -52.29 11.63 -33.65
N ILE A 794 -51.84 10.49 -34.19
CA ILE A 794 -51.85 9.19 -33.50
C ILE A 794 -51.04 9.27 -32.21
N SER A 795 -49.88 9.93 -32.23
CA SER A 795 -49.01 10.15 -31.09
C SER A 795 -49.72 10.91 -29.95
N LEU A 796 -50.47 11.96 -30.27
CA LEU A 796 -51.29 12.70 -29.28
C LEU A 796 -52.46 11.87 -28.76
N VAL A 797 -53.10 11.07 -29.61
CA VAL A 797 -54.17 10.15 -29.20
C VAL A 797 -53.63 9.07 -28.25
N LEU A 798 -52.44 8.55 -28.52
CA LEU A 798 -51.77 7.57 -27.66
C LEU A 798 -51.39 8.15 -26.30
N LEU A 799 -50.93 9.40 -26.26
CA LEU A 799 -50.68 10.13 -25.02
C LEU A 799 -51.97 10.31 -24.22
N TRP A 800 -53.04 10.80 -24.85
CA TRP A 800 -54.30 11.10 -24.15
C TRP A 800 -55.00 9.85 -23.62
N ARG A 801 -55.02 8.75 -24.39
CA ARG A 801 -55.73 7.52 -24.01
C ARG A 801 -54.93 6.61 -23.05
N GLY A 802 -53.64 6.89 -22.84
CA GLY A 802 -52.69 6.00 -22.17
C GLY A 802 -53.10 5.55 -20.77
N HIS A 803 -53.87 6.38 -20.07
CA HIS A 803 -54.37 6.07 -18.72
C HIS A 803 -55.40 4.93 -18.68
N ASN A 804 -56.10 4.67 -19.79
CA ASN A 804 -57.20 3.71 -19.85
C ASN A 804 -57.06 2.65 -20.95
N LEU A 805 -56.27 2.94 -21.98
CA LEU A 805 -56.01 2.05 -23.11
C LEU A 805 -54.52 2.03 -23.42
N PRO A 806 -54.04 1.05 -24.21
CA PRO A 806 -52.64 0.98 -24.57
C PRO A 806 -52.12 2.28 -25.22
N GLY A 807 -51.07 2.85 -24.65
CA GLY A 807 -50.60 4.21 -24.89
C GLY A 807 -49.82 4.76 -23.69
N GLY A 808 -49.62 6.08 -23.67
CA GLY A 808 -48.87 6.78 -22.63
C GLY A 808 -47.83 7.74 -23.21
N GLY A 809 -47.13 8.46 -22.33
CA GLY A 809 -46.16 9.49 -22.71
C GLY A 809 -44.99 8.95 -23.52
N PHE A 810 -44.44 7.81 -23.12
CA PHE A 810 -43.27 7.22 -23.76
C PHE A 810 -43.57 6.74 -25.19
N ILE A 811 -44.64 5.96 -25.35
CA ILE A 811 -45.10 5.45 -26.65
C ILE A 811 -45.48 6.60 -27.58
N GLY A 812 -46.27 7.56 -27.08
CA GLY A 812 -46.62 8.75 -27.85
C GLY A 812 -45.38 9.50 -28.33
N GLY A 813 -44.38 9.68 -27.45
CA GLY A 813 -43.11 10.32 -27.77
C GLY A 813 -42.37 9.61 -28.91
N LEU A 814 -42.24 8.28 -28.87
CA LEU A 814 -41.58 7.50 -29.92
C LEU A 814 -42.30 7.60 -31.27
N VAL A 815 -43.64 7.57 -31.29
CA VAL A 815 -44.41 7.75 -32.52
C VAL A 815 -44.21 9.15 -33.11
N ALA A 816 -44.13 10.18 -32.26
CA ALA A 816 -43.79 11.53 -32.71
C ALA A 816 -42.37 11.60 -33.28
N VAL A 817 -41.41 10.88 -32.71
CA VAL A 817 -40.04 10.77 -33.27
C VAL A 817 -40.08 10.14 -34.66
N CYS A 818 -40.85 9.07 -34.87
CA CYS A 818 -41.02 8.47 -36.20
C CYS A 818 -41.54 9.51 -37.21
N ALA A 819 -42.50 10.35 -36.83
CA ALA A 819 -42.96 11.44 -37.68
C ALA A 819 -41.85 12.46 -37.98
N ALA A 820 -41.05 12.83 -36.98
CA ALA A 820 -39.91 13.73 -37.16
C ALA A 820 -38.82 13.13 -38.08
N VAL A 821 -38.58 11.82 -37.99
CA VAL A 821 -37.70 11.08 -38.91
C VAL A 821 -38.20 11.19 -40.35
N LEU A 822 -39.48 10.89 -40.61
CA LEU A 822 -40.04 10.98 -41.97
C LEU A 822 -39.93 12.40 -42.54
N LEU A 823 -40.15 13.41 -41.72
CA LEU A 823 -39.97 14.81 -42.13
C LEU A 823 -38.49 15.13 -42.42
N ALA A 824 -37.56 14.67 -41.57
CA ALA A 824 -36.13 14.89 -41.77
C ALA A 824 -35.61 14.21 -43.04
N LEU A 825 -36.03 12.98 -43.33
CA LEU A 825 -35.66 12.27 -44.56
C LEU A 825 -36.22 12.95 -45.82
N GLY A 826 -37.45 13.48 -45.75
CA GLY A 826 -38.13 14.09 -46.91
C GLY A 826 -37.82 15.57 -47.15
N TYR A 827 -37.49 16.34 -46.10
CA TYR A 827 -37.33 17.80 -46.17
C TYR A 827 -35.98 18.30 -45.64
N GLY A 828 -35.10 17.40 -45.20
CA GLY A 828 -33.82 17.73 -44.59
C GLY A 828 -33.96 18.22 -43.15
N VAL A 829 -32.87 18.14 -42.38
CA VAL A 829 -32.82 18.55 -40.96
C VAL A 829 -33.17 20.04 -40.80
N GLY A 830 -32.68 20.90 -41.71
CA GLY A 830 -32.95 22.33 -41.69
C GLY A 830 -34.44 22.65 -41.91
N GLY A 831 -35.11 21.93 -42.83
CA GLY A 831 -36.55 22.08 -43.08
C GLY A 831 -37.38 21.63 -41.88
N THR A 832 -37.06 20.48 -41.29
CA THR A 832 -37.75 19.97 -40.10
C THR A 832 -37.55 20.85 -38.87
N ARG A 833 -36.36 21.42 -38.66
CA ARG A 833 -36.13 22.40 -37.58
C ARG A 833 -36.98 23.65 -37.71
N ARG A 834 -37.18 24.16 -38.93
CA ARG A 834 -38.08 25.30 -39.17
C ARG A 834 -39.53 24.97 -38.82
N LEU A 835 -39.97 23.73 -39.06
CA LEU A 835 -41.31 23.27 -38.68
C LEU A 835 -41.51 23.14 -37.16
N LEU A 836 -40.46 22.75 -36.41
CA LEU A 836 -40.55 22.55 -34.96
C LEU A 836 -40.53 23.85 -34.15
N HIS A 837 -40.04 24.96 -34.71
CA HIS A 837 -39.88 26.30 -34.09
C HIS A 837 -39.00 26.37 -32.82
N VAL A 838 -38.92 25.31 -32.01
CA VAL A 838 -38.15 25.20 -30.77
C VAL A 838 -37.05 24.17 -30.95
N GLN A 839 -35.88 24.42 -30.36
CA GLN A 839 -34.76 23.48 -30.42
C GLN A 839 -35.10 22.18 -29.64
N PRO A 840 -34.86 20.99 -30.21
CA PRO A 840 -35.15 19.72 -29.54
C PRO A 840 -34.52 19.56 -28.14
N SER A 841 -33.35 20.15 -27.89
CA SER A 841 -32.71 20.16 -26.57
C SER A 841 -33.49 20.95 -25.52
N VAL A 842 -34.15 22.05 -25.91
CA VAL A 842 -35.02 22.85 -25.04
C VAL A 842 -36.30 22.07 -24.76
N ILE A 843 -36.82 21.34 -25.74
CA ILE A 843 -37.97 20.43 -25.55
C ILE A 843 -37.62 19.34 -24.53
N THR A 844 -36.44 18.73 -24.63
CA THR A 844 -35.96 17.75 -23.64
C THR A 844 -35.90 18.33 -22.22
N GLY A 845 -35.27 19.51 -22.06
CA GLY A 845 -35.16 20.15 -20.75
C GLY A 845 -36.51 20.56 -20.17
N SER A 846 -37.42 21.04 -21.02
CA SER A 846 -38.79 21.39 -20.62
C SER A 846 -39.59 20.17 -20.21
N GLY A 847 -39.45 19.06 -20.95
CA GLY A 847 -40.08 17.78 -20.60
C GLY A 847 -39.62 17.23 -19.26
N LEU A 848 -38.30 17.25 -19.00
CA LEU A 848 -37.74 16.82 -17.71
C LEU A 848 -38.20 17.72 -16.56
N ALA A 849 -38.18 19.03 -16.77
CA ALA A 849 -38.67 19.99 -15.78
C ALA A 849 -40.16 19.77 -15.47
N LEU A 850 -40.96 19.45 -16.48
CA LEU A 850 -42.39 19.21 -16.34
C LEU A 850 -42.70 17.86 -15.67
N ALA A 851 -41.96 16.79 -16.00
CA ALA A 851 -42.05 15.50 -15.31
C ALA A 851 -41.61 15.59 -13.84
N ALA A 852 -40.47 16.23 -13.55
CA ALA A 852 -40.02 16.45 -12.17
C ALA A 852 -40.96 17.39 -11.41
N GLY A 853 -41.48 18.42 -12.08
CA GLY A 853 -42.46 19.36 -11.54
C GLY A 853 -43.79 18.71 -11.18
N ALA A 854 -44.24 17.70 -11.94
CA ALA A 854 -45.43 16.93 -11.60
C ALA A 854 -45.33 16.24 -10.22
N GLY A 855 -44.12 15.87 -9.80
CA GLY A 855 -43.87 15.28 -8.49
C GLY A 855 -43.94 16.26 -7.32
N LEU A 856 -43.85 17.56 -7.58
CA LEU A 856 -43.96 18.60 -6.55
C LEU A 856 -45.40 18.76 -6.03
N PHE A 857 -46.42 18.37 -6.81
CA PHE A 857 -47.81 18.39 -6.37
C PHE A 857 -48.06 17.46 -5.18
N GLY A 858 -47.45 16.26 -5.18
CA GLY A 858 -47.50 15.36 -4.03
C GLY A 858 -46.91 15.98 -2.77
N LEU A 859 -45.75 16.65 -2.89
CA LEU A 859 -45.11 17.35 -1.75
C LEU A 859 -45.95 18.53 -1.23
N ALA A 860 -46.60 19.27 -2.13
CA ALA A 860 -47.49 20.37 -1.76
C ALA A 860 -48.68 19.90 -0.90
N ASP A 861 -49.13 18.66 -1.12
CA ASP A 861 -50.21 18.02 -0.35
C ASP A 861 -49.69 17.23 0.87
N GLY A 862 -48.42 17.38 1.25
CA GLY A 862 -47.80 16.68 2.38
C GLY A 862 -47.57 15.18 2.14
N ARG A 863 -47.70 14.70 0.90
CA ARG A 863 -47.44 13.32 0.47
C ARG A 863 -46.00 13.19 -0.05
N PRO A 864 -45.47 11.96 -0.18
CA PRO A 864 -44.16 11.74 -0.81
C PRO A 864 -44.08 12.31 -2.23
N PHE A 865 -42.86 12.66 -2.67
CA PHE A 865 -42.60 13.11 -4.04
C PHE A 865 -43.13 12.10 -5.07
N LEU A 866 -43.77 12.60 -6.14
CA LEU A 866 -44.48 11.83 -7.18
C LEU A 866 -45.73 11.06 -6.71
N ALA A 867 -46.25 11.32 -5.51
CA ALA A 867 -47.62 10.91 -5.19
C ALA A 867 -48.62 11.63 -6.09
N SER A 868 -49.60 10.92 -6.64
CA SER A 868 -50.61 11.52 -7.52
C SER A 868 -51.54 12.49 -6.77
N ALA A 869 -51.79 13.62 -7.43
CA ALA A 869 -52.78 14.62 -7.06
C ALA A 869 -53.83 14.67 -8.16
N TRP A 870 -55.12 14.64 -7.81
CA TRP A 870 -56.22 14.49 -8.76
C TRP A 870 -57.25 15.62 -8.62
N LEU A 871 -57.72 16.12 -9.76
CA LEU A 871 -58.82 17.07 -9.91
C LEU A 871 -59.94 16.42 -10.74
N PHE A 872 -61.20 16.73 -10.42
CA PHE A 872 -62.36 16.11 -11.07
C PHE A 872 -63.29 17.13 -11.76
N PRO A 873 -62.79 17.95 -12.72
CA PRO A 873 -63.66 18.89 -13.43
C PRO A 873 -64.69 18.12 -14.27
N GLY A 874 -65.97 18.33 -14.00
CA GLY A 874 -67.06 17.66 -14.71
C GLY A 874 -67.07 16.13 -14.57
N GLY A 875 -66.45 15.58 -13.51
CA GLY A 875 -66.33 14.14 -13.28
C GLY A 875 -65.19 13.44 -14.03
N LEU A 876 -64.36 14.17 -14.79
CA LEU A 876 -63.19 13.62 -15.46
C LEU A 876 -61.97 13.60 -14.53
N PRO A 877 -61.32 12.45 -14.29
CA PRO A 877 -60.12 12.38 -13.45
C PRO A 877 -58.92 12.98 -14.18
N LEU A 878 -58.56 14.22 -13.85
CA LEU A 878 -57.36 14.90 -14.35
C LEU A 878 -56.35 15.00 -13.21
N GLY A 879 -55.26 14.24 -13.28
CA GLY A 879 -54.25 14.22 -12.23
C GLY A 879 -52.86 14.63 -12.70
N SER A 880 -51.97 14.83 -11.73
CA SER A 880 -50.53 14.99 -11.95
C SER A 880 -49.89 13.88 -12.80
N PRO A 881 -50.40 12.63 -12.87
CA PRO A 881 -49.88 11.63 -13.80
C PRO A 881 -50.00 11.99 -15.29
N LEU A 882 -51.04 12.72 -15.70
CA LEU A 882 -51.15 13.20 -17.09
C LEU A 882 -50.08 14.26 -17.39
N LEU A 883 -49.83 15.15 -16.43
CA LEU A 883 -48.75 16.14 -16.54
C LEU A 883 -47.40 15.42 -16.62
N PHE A 884 -47.18 14.41 -15.77
CA PHE A 884 -45.99 13.58 -15.80
C PHE A 884 -45.80 12.90 -17.17
N ASP A 885 -46.86 12.31 -17.74
CA ASP A 885 -46.86 11.68 -19.06
C ASP A 885 -46.55 12.67 -20.21
N VAL A 886 -47.06 13.90 -20.14
CA VAL A 886 -46.67 14.99 -21.07
C VAL A 886 -45.18 15.31 -20.94
N GLY A 887 -44.63 15.29 -19.73
CA GLY A 887 -43.21 15.50 -19.48
C GLY A 887 -42.35 14.40 -20.08
N VAL A 888 -42.76 13.13 -19.90
CA VAL A 888 -42.15 11.95 -20.51
C VAL A 888 -42.17 12.08 -22.04
N PHE A 889 -43.33 12.40 -22.61
CA PHE A 889 -43.52 12.59 -24.05
C PHE A 889 -42.54 13.61 -24.64
N LEU A 890 -42.49 14.80 -24.05
CA LEU A 890 -41.62 15.89 -24.52
C LEU A 890 -40.14 15.51 -24.36
N THR A 891 -39.78 14.82 -23.27
CA THR A 891 -38.40 14.38 -23.03
C THR A 891 -37.95 13.40 -24.10
N VAL A 892 -38.72 12.34 -24.36
CA VAL A 892 -38.41 11.31 -25.36
C VAL A 892 -38.38 11.92 -26.76
N PHE A 893 -39.42 12.69 -27.12
CA PHE A 893 -39.50 13.35 -28.43
C PHE A 893 -38.31 14.29 -28.67
N GLY A 894 -38.04 15.19 -27.72
CA GLY A 894 -36.95 16.16 -27.82
C GLY A 894 -35.57 15.48 -27.86
N ALA A 895 -35.33 14.51 -26.98
CA ALA A 895 -34.02 13.86 -26.83
C ALA A 895 -33.66 13.08 -28.10
N VAL A 896 -34.54 12.19 -28.53
CA VAL A 896 -34.28 11.31 -29.67
C VAL A 896 -34.23 12.10 -30.98
N THR A 897 -35.09 13.12 -31.15
CA THR A 897 -35.03 14.04 -32.32
C THR A 897 -33.74 14.86 -32.31
N HIS A 898 -33.25 15.30 -31.14
CA HIS A 898 -31.99 16.02 -31.04
C HIS A 898 -30.81 15.16 -31.51
N MET A 899 -30.75 13.91 -31.04
CA MET A 899 -29.72 12.94 -31.43
C MET A 899 -29.79 12.65 -32.93
N LEU A 900 -30.99 12.40 -33.48
CA LEU A 900 -31.21 12.17 -34.91
C LEU A 900 -30.67 13.31 -35.77
N PHE A 901 -31.04 14.56 -35.45
CA PHE A 901 -30.62 15.72 -36.23
C PHE A 901 -29.10 15.86 -36.24
N ARG A 902 -28.43 15.59 -35.12
CA ARG A 902 -26.96 15.62 -35.06
C ARG A 902 -26.30 14.51 -35.86
N LEU A 903 -26.93 13.34 -35.92
CA LEU A 903 -26.43 12.23 -36.71
C LEU A 903 -26.50 12.55 -38.21
N MET A 904 -27.66 13.01 -38.69
CA MET A 904 -27.87 13.37 -40.11
C MET A 904 -27.03 14.59 -40.54
N GLU A 905 -26.77 15.54 -39.64
CA GLU A 905 -25.89 16.69 -39.91
C GLU A 905 -24.42 16.33 -40.08
N LYS A 906 -23.97 15.17 -39.59
CA LYS A 906 -22.57 14.73 -39.68
C LYS A 906 -22.26 14.01 -41.01
N GLU A 907 -23.28 13.48 -41.68
CA GLU A 907 -23.13 12.76 -42.95
C GLU A 907 -23.05 13.70 -44.16
N VAL A 908 -23.48 14.95 -44.00
CA VAL A 908 -23.29 16.06 -44.97
C VAL A 908 -22.00 16.77 -44.67
#